data_AF-A0A0P1KN92-F1
#
_entry.id   AF-A0A0P1KN92-F1
#
_cell.length_a   1.000
_cell.length_b   1.000
_cell.length_c   1.000
_cell.angle_alpha   90.00
_cell.angle_beta   90.00
_cell.angle_gamma   90.00
#
_symmetry.space_group_name_H-M   'P 1'
#
loop_
_entity.id
_entity.type
_entity.pdbx_description
1 polymer ?
#
loop_
_entity_poly.entity_id
_entity_poly.type
_entity_poly.pdbx_seq_one_letter_code
_entity_poly.pdbx_strand_id
1 'polypeptide(L)'
;MVSISIFKGKKKGMGRPLEVTHHSHAGGKHEKIKRGPAVAKEVLTNCTCCGAPLRHPETVKKIKCVKCHCTLELAVRTAQAPLLTVTAPTSLTPQTFWEVSSACLLQFTNDSQLGALSADRKHEIFAPIEDFVQRLFANVSSLNAFCTNRTKELDFKCIGGFYKRIIELPTSRPLYKLLIESNERLKRPHVRLSPDEDSVSIFKQLLWVLMIFENPLLKSCLLFSASEEHARYLTPQIRAILYEIMKRCVGYMAMVNTATGKDLVCHLQRLSIVHFGSHVDLINLYVTFHFSRILNKRAKSAACLDSPGLDDFCNNLKLNSENSNNEFETIPQMVSKLWRREDSRRVELPSSFKFHVAEYGNDWHIKTAAKLAFFYFVANQCKKKCPVSRFYNSLLDYLDHKKDFEQWRTRQKLHSPSSSPLSTIMFEDILMPYYFGPAKRPETDFTMCQHAYLLSLGTKILVMEYETRKTMEYNAEQAFLKALDKKQVVDVYFRMRVRRDYVSQDSLRCIETHHADLKKSLRVEFVNEPGIDAGGLRKEWFLLLTRELFNPSSGLFIVVEESRFSWFNMAYKDVDFGAENAEKLYYLFGIVLGLAIYNGTILDLCFPMALYKKLCGEPLNKRDFLELYPTTGRNLIKMMEYDGDDFEDVFCLNFEITYSNTWATHIHRQELCEGGAKRHVTRENRSEYVKLWMDFHMNKAIKKSFAVFLNGFRRVVESDAFKLFTSEELEQLLCGSHDKDIDVNVLKSVAKYGAGITSESRIVRWFWDTFQDFSVEQKRKLLEFVTASDRIPATGVSTIPFKISKLGGDSEKLPLVHTCFNELCIYDYDSQSKLRRKLILAMNESEGYAFR
;
A
#
# COMPACT_ATOMS: atom_id res chain seq x y z
N MET A 1 16.87 -32.46 38.65
CA MET A 1 18.35 -32.42 38.57
C MET A 1 18.82 -33.33 37.46
N VAL A 2 19.46 -32.80 36.40
CA VAL A 2 20.40 -33.54 35.52
C VAL A 2 21.50 -32.54 35.09
N SER A 3 22.73 -33.03 34.93
CA SER A 3 23.99 -32.28 35.01
C SER A 3 24.20 -31.13 34.00
N ILE A 4 24.83 -30.04 34.46
CA ILE A 4 25.46 -28.99 33.63
C ILE A 4 26.94 -28.86 34.03
N SER A 5 27.82 -29.20 33.09
CA SER A 5 29.27 -29.02 33.13
C SER A 5 29.77 -29.22 31.69
N ILE A 6 30.68 -28.45 31.08
CA ILE A 6 31.79 -27.62 31.58
C ILE A 6 31.99 -26.46 30.59
N PHE A 7 32.26 -25.22 31.05
CA PHE A 7 33.14 -24.27 30.33
C PHE A 7 33.62 -23.15 31.27
N LYS A 8 34.89 -23.19 31.71
CA LYS A 8 35.54 -22.13 32.50
C LYS A 8 36.52 -21.33 31.63
N GLY A 9 36.13 -20.07 31.36
CA GLY A 9 36.89 -18.83 31.12
C GLY A 9 38.29 -18.79 30.48
N LYS A 10 38.51 -17.74 29.66
CA LYS A 10 39.53 -16.69 29.89
C LYS A 10 39.30 -15.44 29.00
N LYS A 11 39.66 -14.25 29.50
CA LYS A 11 39.59 -12.95 28.77
C LYS A 11 40.94 -12.59 28.12
N LYS A 12 40.91 -12.16 26.84
CA LYS A 12 41.80 -11.25 26.07
C LYS A 12 41.36 -11.28 24.59
N GLY A 13 41.65 -10.32 23.71
CA GLY A 13 42.25 -8.99 23.90
C GLY A 13 42.67 -8.30 22.58
N MET A 14 41.75 -7.55 21.94
CA MET A 14 41.89 -6.75 20.70
C MET A 14 42.36 -7.44 19.40
N GLY A 15 41.52 -7.36 18.35
CA GLY A 15 41.96 -7.13 16.96
C GLY A 15 42.02 -8.31 15.97
N ARG A 16 41.50 -8.04 14.75
CA ARG A 16 41.63 -8.83 13.48
C ARG A 16 40.69 -10.06 13.31
N PRO A 17 40.50 -10.55 12.05
CA PRO A 17 39.18 -10.96 11.56
C PRO A 17 38.79 -12.42 11.87
N LEU A 18 37.49 -12.70 11.73
CA LEU A 18 36.83 -13.97 12.00
C LEU A 18 37.44 -15.17 11.24
N GLU A 19 38.14 -16.04 11.97
CA GLU A 19 38.47 -17.39 11.52
C GLU A 19 37.24 -18.32 11.55
N VAL A 20 37.20 -19.26 10.61
CA VAL A 20 36.18 -20.32 10.55
C VAL A 20 36.61 -21.51 11.40
N THR A 21 36.07 -21.63 12.62
CA THR A 21 36.35 -22.80 13.48
C THR A 21 35.41 -23.97 13.17
N HIS A 22 35.91 -24.96 12.45
CA HIS A 22 35.29 -26.28 12.34
C HIS A 22 35.47 -27.09 13.63
N HIS A 23 34.39 -27.40 14.35
CA HIS A 23 34.38 -28.51 15.31
C HIS A 23 33.06 -29.27 15.27
N SER A 24 33.10 -30.50 14.75
CA SER A 24 32.11 -31.54 14.97
C SER A 24 32.81 -32.72 15.62
N HIS A 25 32.46 -33.03 16.88
CA HIS A 25 32.95 -34.25 17.53
C HIS A 25 32.39 -35.49 16.83
N ALA A 26 33.28 -36.29 16.26
CA ALA A 26 33.07 -37.71 16.00
C ALA A 26 34.41 -38.42 16.21
N GLY A 27 34.49 -39.28 17.24
CA GLY A 27 35.69 -40.08 17.50
C GLY A 27 35.77 -41.25 16.52
N GLY A 28 36.90 -41.38 15.82
CA GLY A 28 37.19 -42.49 14.91
C GLY A 28 38.67 -42.48 14.55
N LYS A 29 39.31 -43.66 14.57
CA LYS A 29 40.77 -43.78 14.42
C LYS A 29 41.23 -43.34 13.02
N HIS A 30 42.31 -42.57 12.96
CA HIS A 30 42.95 -42.18 11.69
C HIS A 30 44.04 -43.18 11.28
N GLU A 31 43.84 -43.86 10.15
CA GLU A 31 44.95 -44.21 9.26
C GLU A 31 45.29 -43.01 8.36
N LYS A 32 46.57 -42.86 8.02
CA LYS A 32 47.08 -41.75 7.21
C LYS A 32 47.15 -42.13 5.73
N ILE A 33 46.37 -41.46 4.88
CA ILE A 33 46.64 -41.40 3.43
C ILE A 33 46.68 -39.93 3.00
N LYS A 34 47.81 -39.52 2.40
CA LYS A 34 48.01 -38.18 1.83
C LYS A 34 47.29 -38.05 0.49
N ARG A 35 46.43 -37.03 0.32
CA ARG A 35 46.11 -36.41 -0.98
C ARG A 35 45.96 -34.90 -0.81
N GLY A 36 46.40 -34.14 -1.81
CA GLY A 36 46.45 -32.67 -1.77
C GLY A 36 45.08 -32.00 -1.85
N PRO A 37 44.99 -30.67 -1.57
CA PRO A 37 43.73 -29.97 -1.48
C PRO A 37 43.14 -29.69 -2.87
N ALA A 38 42.12 -30.45 -3.25
CA ALA A 38 41.17 -29.99 -4.27
C ALA A 38 40.38 -28.82 -3.68
N VAL A 39 40.48 -27.63 -4.29
CA VAL A 39 39.71 -26.45 -3.88
C VAL A 39 38.24 -26.75 -4.17
N ALA A 40 37.46 -27.02 -3.12
CA ALA A 40 36.04 -27.31 -3.25
C ALA A 40 35.31 -26.08 -3.79
N LYS A 41 34.55 -26.26 -4.87
CA LYS A 41 33.77 -25.20 -5.52
C LYS A 41 32.74 -24.64 -4.53
N GLU A 42 32.89 -23.38 -4.16
CA GLU A 42 31.92 -22.66 -3.32
C GLU A 42 30.68 -22.30 -4.12
N VAL A 43 29.52 -22.59 -3.57
CA VAL A 43 28.21 -22.18 -4.08
C VAL A 43 27.62 -21.14 -3.13
N LEU A 44 26.97 -20.13 -3.71
CA LEU A 44 26.24 -19.09 -2.98
C LEU A 44 24.74 -19.37 -3.09
N THR A 45 24.08 -19.63 -1.96
CA THR A 45 22.62 -19.82 -1.89
C THR A 45 21.97 -18.80 -0.96
N ASN A 46 20.74 -18.38 -1.27
CA ASN A 46 19.98 -17.47 -0.41
C ASN A 46 19.15 -18.24 0.61
N CYS A 47 19.11 -17.74 1.85
CA CYS A 47 18.21 -18.27 2.86
C CYS A 47 16.74 -18.08 2.44
N THR A 48 16.02 -19.19 2.25
CA THR A 48 14.59 -19.24 1.89
C THR A 48 13.63 -18.63 2.93
N CYS A 49 14.14 -18.11 4.05
CA CYS A 49 13.36 -17.43 5.09
C CYS A 49 13.76 -15.95 5.24
N CYS A 50 15.06 -15.63 5.34
CA CYS A 50 15.50 -14.24 5.57
C CYS A 50 16.29 -13.59 4.43
N GLY A 51 16.44 -14.28 3.29
CA GLY A 51 17.19 -13.80 2.12
C GLY A 51 18.70 -13.68 2.33
N ALA A 52 19.23 -14.04 3.50
CA ALA A 52 20.65 -13.93 3.80
C ALA A 52 21.50 -14.80 2.84
N PRO A 53 22.56 -14.24 2.23
CA PRO A 53 23.51 -15.02 1.42
C PRO A 53 24.27 -16.02 2.30
N LEU A 54 24.35 -17.28 1.85
CA LEU A 54 25.02 -18.39 2.51
C LEU A 54 26.03 -19.00 1.52
N ARG A 55 27.32 -18.96 1.88
CA ARG A 55 28.38 -19.67 1.11
C ARG A 55 28.57 -21.06 1.69
N HIS A 56 28.70 -22.06 0.83
CA HIS A 56 29.01 -23.43 1.23
C HIS A 56 29.66 -24.22 0.09
N PRO A 57 30.42 -25.30 0.38
CA PRO A 57 30.81 -26.27 -0.63
C PRO A 57 29.59 -26.91 -1.32
N GLU A 58 29.73 -27.23 -2.61
CA GLU A 58 28.72 -27.90 -3.44
C GLU A 58 28.28 -29.28 -2.88
N THR A 59 29.09 -29.90 -2.02
CA THR A 59 28.82 -31.20 -1.38
C THR A 59 27.85 -31.14 -0.18
N VAL A 60 27.51 -29.95 0.31
CA VAL A 60 26.70 -29.76 1.53
C VAL A 60 25.21 -30.00 1.24
N LYS A 61 24.62 -31.03 1.87
CA LYS A 61 23.19 -31.35 1.71
C LYS A 61 22.25 -30.47 2.54
N LYS A 62 22.73 -29.85 3.62
CA LYS A 62 21.94 -29.00 4.54
C LYS A 62 22.77 -27.87 5.12
N ILE A 63 22.19 -26.67 5.25
CA ILE A 63 22.86 -25.51 5.85
C ILE A 63 21.94 -24.78 6.84
N LYS A 64 22.49 -24.37 7.98
CA LYS A 64 21.79 -23.56 8.98
C LYS A 64 22.11 -22.08 8.76
N CYS A 65 21.09 -21.25 8.55
CA CYS A 65 21.27 -19.81 8.43
C CYS A 65 21.68 -19.19 9.78
N VAL A 66 22.74 -18.37 9.80
CA VAL A 66 23.17 -17.67 11.02
C VAL A 66 22.18 -16.56 11.41
N LYS A 67 21.50 -15.89 10.46
CA LYS A 67 20.57 -14.78 10.76
C LYS A 67 19.22 -15.21 11.33
N CYS A 68 18.54 -16.22 10.75
CA CYS A 68 17.19 -16.65 11.19
C CYS A 68 17.14 -18.03 11.87
N HIS A 69 18.27 -18.75 11.88
CA HIS A 69 18.42 -20.10 12.43
C HIS A 69 17.58 -21.21 11.76
N CYS A 70 16.95 -20.93 10.62
CA CYS A 70 16.32 -21.98 9.80
C CYS A 70 17.39 -22.88 9.14
N THR A 71 17.07 -24.16 9.01
CA THR A 71 17.84 -25.14 8.23
C THR A 71 17.25 -25.23 6.83
N LEU A 72 18.09 -25.00 5.81
CA LEU A 72 17.78 -25.27 4.42
C LEU A 72 18.17 -26.72 4.09
N GLU A 73 17.31 -27.43 3.35
CA GLU A 73 17.65 -28.69 2.67
C GLU A 73 18.03 -28.33 1.22
N LEU A 74 19.26 -28.64 0.80
CA LEU A 74 19.81 -28.23 -0.49
C LEU A 74 19.68 -29.31 -1.58
N ALA A 75 19.62 -30.58 -1.18
CA ALA A 75 19.45 -31.72 -2.07
C ALA A 75 18.03 -32.30 -1.98
N VAL A 76 17.47 -32.73 -3.10
CA VAL A 76 16.26 -33.57 -3.12
C VAL A 76 16.61 -34.92 -2.47
N ARG A 77 15.80 -35.38 -1.51
CA ARG A 77 15.91 -36.77 -1.05
C ARG A 77 15.33 -37.66 -2.14
N THR A 78 16.19 -38.40 -2.85
CA THR A 78 15.74 -39.57 -3.61
C THR A 78 15.03 -40.52 -2.64
N ALA A 79 13.89 -41.07 -3.07
CA ALA A 79 13.02 -41.89 -2.24
C ALA A 79 13.57 -43.32 -2.05
N GLN A 80 14.79 -43.44 -1.54
CA GLN A 80 15.48 -44.69 -1.23
C GLN A 80 16.31 -44.54 0.05
N ALA A 81 15.60 -44.52 1.18
CA ALA A 81 16.11 -45.06 2.43
C ALA A 81 15.06 -46.08 2.91
N PRO A 82 15.43 -47.28 3.36
CA PRO A 82 14.44 -48.25 3.80
C PRO A 82 13.66 -47.69 4.98
N LEU A 83 12.36 -47.44 4.77
CA LEU A 83 11.45 -47.30 5.89
C LEU A 83 11.40 -48.65 6.57
N LEU A 84 11.98 -48.73 7.78
CA LEU A 84 11.63 -49.78 8.72
C LEU A 84 10.10 -49.85 8.78
N THR A 85 9.56 -51.06 8.67
CA THR A 85 8.13 -51.33 8.53
C THR A 85 7.37 -50.94 9.80
N VAL A 86 7.08 -49.65 9.94
CA VAL A 86 6.03 -49.14 10.79
C VAL A 86 4.72 -49.33 10.03
N THR A 87 3.74 -49.94 10.68
CA THR A 87 2.39 -50.16 10.17
C THR A 87 1.81 -48.88 9.56
N ALA A 88 1.05 -49.03 8.48
CA ALA A 88 0.52 -47.89 7.71
C ALA A 88 -0.21 -46.91 8.65
N PRO A 89 0.22 -45.63 8.71
CA PRO A 89 -0.40 -44.68 9.62
C PRO A 89 -1.84 -44.42 9.17
N THR A 90 -2.77 -44.50 10.12
CA THR A 90 -4.13 -43.97 9.96
C THR A 90 -4.04 -42.56 9.39
N SER A 91 -4.77 -42.30 8.30
CA SER A 91 -4.70 -41.01 7.61
C SER A 91 -5.10 -39.89 8.58
N LEU A 92 -4.15 -38.98 8.83
CA LEU A 92 -4.37 -37.81 9.66
C LEU A 92 -5.25 -36.84 8.87
N THR A 93 -6.54 -36.84 9.19
CA THR A 93 -7.57 -36.04 8.51
C THR A 93 -8.26 -35.13 9.53
N PRO A 94 -8.96 -34.07 9.07
CA PRO A 94 -9.75 -33.24 9.97
C PRO A 94 -10.79 -34.05 10.73
N GLN A 95 -11.37 -35.09 10.10
CA GLN A 95 -12.33 -35.98 10.75
C GLN A 95 -11.69 -36.73 11.92
N THR A 96 -10.52 -37.35 11.75
CA THR A 96 -9.86 -38.08 12.85
C THR A 96 -9.39 -37.13 13.97
N PHE A 97 -9.07 -35.88 13.66
CA PHE A 97 -8.88 -34.83 14.67
C PHE A 97 -10.17 -34.54 15.48
N TRP A 98 -11.31 -34.38 14.80
CA TRP A 98 -12.59 -34.10 15.44
C TRP A 98 -13.09 -35.24 16.33
N GLU A 99 -12.89 -36.49 15.90
CA GLU A 99 -13.20 -37.69 16.66
C GLU A 99 -12.37 -37.75 17.95
N VAL A 100 -11.03 -37.65 17.84
CA VAL A 100 -10.11 -37.63 19.00
C VAL A 100 -10.44 -36.47 19.96
N SER A 101 -10.63 -35.26 19.43
CA SER A 101 -10.93 -34.08 20.24
C SER A 101 -12.27 -34.20 20.97
N SER A 102 -13.28 -34.80 20.34
CA SER A 102 -14.60 -34.99 20.95
C SER A 102 -14.58 -36.10 22.01
N ALA A 103 -13.83 -37.19 21.79
CA ALA A 103 -13.61 -38.22 22.80
C ALA A 103 -12.92 -37.65 24.06
N CYS A 104 -11.86 -36.85 23.89
CA CYS A 104 -11.16 -36.21 25.01
C CYS A 104 -12.09 -35.25 25.80
N LEU A 105 -12.94 -34.48 25.12
CA LEU A 105 -13.88 -33.56 25.77
C LEU A 105 -15.05 -34.28 26.45
N LEU A 106 -15.52 -35.40 25.90
CA LEU A 106 -16.52 -36.25 26.56
C LEU A 106 -15.93 -36.86 27.85
N GLN A 107 -14.71 -37.40 27.79
CA GLN A 107 -14.01 -37.90 28.97
C GLN A 107 -13.77 -36.77 30.00
N PHE A 108 -13.34 -35.58 29.57
CA PHE A 108 -13.20 -34.43 30.45
C PHE A 108 -14.52 -34.05 31.14
N THR A 109 -15.65 -34.11 30.42
CA THR A 109 -16.97 -33.79 30.97
C THR A 109 -17.40 -34.81 32.02
N ASN A 110 -17.23 -36.11 31.73
CA ASN A 110 -17.54 -37.20 32.67
C ASN A 110 -16.67 -37.12 33.93
N ASP A 111 -15.35 -36.99 33.77
CA ASP A 111 -14.41 -36.88 34.89
C ASP A 111 -14.66 -35.60 35.71
N SER A 112 -15.11 -34.49 35.09
CA SER A 112 -15.43 -33.23 35.79
C SER A 112 -16.73 -33.30 36.60
N GLN A 113 -17.66 -34.20 36.27
CA GLN A 113 -18.85 -34.42 37.09
C GLN A 113 -18.53 -35.09 38.43
N LEU A 114 -17.37 -35.75 38.54
CA LEU A 114 -16.89 -36.39 39.78
C LEU A 114 -16.10 -35.43 40.69
N GLY A 115 -15.80 -34.21 40.23
CA GLY A 115 -15.14 -33.18 41.04
C GLY A 115 -14.14 -32.31 40.26
N ALA A 116 -13.45 -31.42 40.98
CA ALA A 116 -12.45 -30.53 40.39
C ALA A 116 -11.20 -31.30 39.95
N LEU A 117 -10.99 -31.43 38.64
CA LEU A 117 -9.85 -32.18 38.08
C LEU A 117 -8.49 -31.49 38.29
N SER A 118 -7.50 -32.29 38.70
CA SER A 118 -6.10 -31.89 38.80
C SER A 118 -5.50 -31.53 37.43
N ALA A 119 -4.40 -30.78 37.44
CA ALA A 119 -3.68 -30.40 36.22
C ALA A 119 -3.13 -31.63 35.47
N ASP A 120 -2.68 -32.65 36.20
CA ASP A 120 -2.14 -33.89 35.64
C ASP A 120 -3.24 -34.75 35.00
N ARG A 121 -4.40 -34.88 35.65
CA ARG A 121 -5.54 -35.61 35.05
C ARG A 121 -6.04 -34.93 33.77
N LYS A 122 -6.06 -33.59 33.73
CA LYS A 122 -6.33 -32.84 32.49
C LYS A 122 -5.28 -33.13 31.42
N HIS A 123 -4.00 -33.28 31.77
CA HIS A 123 -2.97 -33.63 30.80
C HIS A 123 -3.15 -35.04 30.24
N GLU A 124 -3.46 -36.04 31.07
CA GLU A 124 -3.77 -37.41 30.62
C GLU A 124 -4.91 -37.44 29.59
N ILE A 125 -6.01 -36.74 29.89
CA ILE A 125 -7.21 -36.70 29.04
C ILE A 125 -6.92 -36.05 27.67
N PHE A 126 -6.05 -35.04 27.61
CA PHE A 126 -5.75 -34.30 26.37
C PHE A 126 -4.43 -34.72 25.67
N ALA A 127 -3.66 -35.65 26.25
CA ALA A 127 -2.46 -36.22 25.63
C ALA A 127 -2.69 -36.81 24.22
N PRO A 128 -3.84 -37.43 23.88
CA PRO A 128 -4.12 -37.87 22.51
C PRO A 128 -4.12 -36.74 21.48
N ILE A 129 -4.49 -35.52 21.88
CA ILE A 129 -4.42 -34.33 21.00
C ILE A 129 -2.96 -33.87 20.84
N GLU A 130 -2.16 -33.91 21.91
CA GLU A 130 -0.72 -33.59 21.86
C GLU A 130 0.04 -34.53 20.91
N ASP A 131 -0.27 -35.83 20.94
CA ASP A 131 0.29 -36.83 20.02
C ASP A 131 -0.23 -36.67 18.58
N PHE A 132 -1.53 -36.41 18.39
CA PHE A 132 -2.08 -36.14 17.06
C PHE A 132 -1.37 -34.95 16.38
N VAL A 133 -1.18 -33.86 17.13
CA VAL A 133 -0.46 -32.66 16.67
C VAL A 133 1.00 -33.00 16.34
N GLN A 134 1.69 -33.77 17.19
CA GLN A 134 3.07 -34.20 16.90
C GLN A 134 3.16 -35.03 15.62
N ARG A 135 2.24 -35.98 15.41
CA ARG A 135 2.18 -36.81 14.19
C ARG A 135 1.84 -35.98 12.95
N LEU A 136 0.92 -35.02 13.05
CA LEU A 136 0.54 -34.13 11.95
C LEU A 136 1.72 -33.25 11.51
N PHE A 137 2.43 -32.64 12.47
CA PHE A 137 3.58 -31.77 12.20
C PHE A 137 4.89 -32.54 11.95
N ALA A 138 4.88 -33.88 12.00
CA ALA A 138 6.03 -34.72 11.65
C ALA A 138 6.37 -34.69 10.14
N ASN A 139 5.39 -34.42 9.27
CA ASN A 139 5.57 -34.43 7.81
C ASN A 139 4.84 -33.26 7.12
N VAL A 140 5.56 -32.52 6.28
CA VAL A 140 5.00 -31.42 5.46
C VAL A 140 3.92 -31.93 4.49
N SER A 141 4.04 -33.15 3.98
CA SER A 141 3.01 -33.74 3.11
C SER A 141 1.68 -33.94 3.84
N SER A 142 1.72 -34.26 5.14
CA SER A 142 0.53 -34.39 5.98
C SER A 142 -0.12 -33.03 6.23
N LEU A 143 0.66 -32.00 6.57
CA LEU A 143 0.17 -30.62 6.72
C LEU A 143 -0.44 -30.07 5.42
N ASN A 144 0.22 -30.28 4.28
CA ASN A 144 -0.29 -29.87 2.96
C ASN A 144 -1.57 -30.60 2.53
N ALA A 145 -1.90 -31.75 3.14
CA ALA A 145 -3.09 -32.54 2.81
C ALA A 145 -4.24 -32.37 3.83
N PHE A 146 -3.96 -31.90 5.05
CA PHE A 146 -4.87 -31.94 6.18
C PHE A 146 -6.16 -31.15 5.95
N CYS A 147 -6.08 -29.81 5.85
CA CYS A 147 -7.23 -28.96 5.52
C CYS A 147 -7.14 -28.47 4.07
N THR A 148 -7.04 -29.39 3.10
CA THR A 148 -7.18 -29.06 1.68
C THR A 148 -8.37 -29.74 1.02
N ASN A 149 -9.07 -28.99 0.17
CA ASN A 149 -10.23 -29.47 -0.58
C ASN A 149 -9.81 -30.37 -1.77
N ARG A 150 -10.80 -30.90 -2.52
CA ARG A 150 -10.55 -31.75 -3.71
C ARG A 150 -9.72 -31.06 -4.81
N THR A 151 -9.76 -29.73 -4.90
CA THR A 151 -8.95 -28.92 -5.84
C THR A 151 -7.55 -28.58 -5.31
N LYS A 152 -7.16 -29.10 -4.14
CA LYS A 152 -5.88 -28.86 -3.43
C LYS A 152 -5.66 -27.40 -3.02
N GLU A 153 -6.74 -26.70 -2.70
CA GLU A 153 -6.75 -25.38 -2.06
C GLU A 153 -7.05 -25.51 -0.57
N LEU A 154 -6.64 -24.53 0.23
CA LEU A 154 -6.85 -24.51 1.68
C LEU A 154 -8.32 -24.29 2.03
N ASP A 155 -8.85 -25.10 2.94
CA ASP A 155 -10.14 -24.90 3.58
C ASP A 155 -9.97 -24.07 4.85
N PHE A 156 -10.17 -22.76 4.73
CA PHE A 156 -10.09 -21.81 5.85
C PHE A 156 -11.11 -22.09 6.98
N LYS A 157 -12.25 -22.73 6.68
CA LYS A 157 -13.23 -23.13 7.70
C LYS A 157 -12.72 -24.32 8.52
N CYS A 158 -12.10 -25.30 7.85
CA CYS A 158 -11.39 -26.40 8.49
C CYS A 158 -10.24 -25.89 9.38
N ILE A 159 -9.40 -25.00 8.86
CA ILE A 159 -8.22 -24.46 9.57
C ILE A 159 -8.65 -23.60 10.77
N GLY A 160 -9.59 -22.68 10.56
CA GLY A 160 -10.14 -21.86 11.64
C GLY A 160 -10.80 -22.70 12.74
N GLY A 161 -11.54 -23.75 12.35
CA GLY A 161 -12.08 -24.73 13.28
C GLY A 161 -10.99 -25.45 14.09
N PHE A 162 -9.96 -25.97 13.43
CA PHE A 162 -8.83 -26.67 14.06
C PHE A 162 -8.14 -25.81 15.14
N TYR A 163 -7.79 -24.56 14.81
CA TYR A 163 -7.20 -23.65 15.80
C TYR A 163 -8.18 -23.31 16.93
N LYS A 164 -9.42 -22.94 16.59
CA LYS A 164 -10.46 -22.59 17.56
C LYS A 164 -10.63 -23.71 18.59
N ARG A 165 -10.76 -24.96 18.14
CA ARG A 165 -10.93 -26.12 19.01
C ARG A 165 -9.77 -26.32 19.99
N ILE A 166 -8.52 -26.11 19.55
CA ILE A 166 -7.33 -26.26 20.41
C ILE A 166 -7.22 -25.10 21.41
N ILE A 167 -7.62 -23.89 21.02
CA ILE A 167 -7.63 -22.70 21.89
C ILE A 167 -8.73 -22.81 22.96
N GLU A 168 -9.89 -23.39 22.64
CA GLU A 168 -11.02 -23.57 23.55
C GLU A 168 -10.86 -24.76 24.53
N LEU A 169 -9.74 -25.49 24.51
CA LEU A 169 -9.53 -26.61 25.42
C LEU A 169 -9.33 -26.16 26.89
N PRO A 170 -9.80 -26.94 27.89
CA PRO A 170 -9.59 -26.67 29.33
C PRO A 170 -8.13 -26.62 29.83
N THR A 171 -7.15 -26.81 28.94
CA THR A 171 -5.71 -26.82 29.23
C THR A 171 -4.92 -26.24 28.07
N SER A 172 -3.87 -25.47 28.39
CA SER A 172 -3.00 -24.84 27.39
C SER A 172 -1.91 -25.77 26.84
N ARG A 173 -1.76 -27.01 27.34
CA ARG A 173 -0.69 -27.92 26.90
C ARG A 173 -0.79 -28.32 25.41
N PRO A 174 -1.97 -28.69 24.86
CA PRO A 174 -2.12 -28.95 23.42
C PRO A 174 -1.84 -27.73 22.54
N LEU A 175 -2.22 -26.53 23.01
CA LEU A 175 -1.88 -25.27 22.34
C LEU A 175 -0.37 -25.02 22.34
N TYR A 176 0.29 -25.14 23.50
CA TYR A 176 1.73 -24.98 23.61
C TYR A 176 2.49 -26.00 22.73
N LYS A 177 2.04 -27.26 22.73
CA LYS A 177 2.56 -28.32 21.85
C LYS A 177 2.42 -27.93 20.38
N LEU A 178 1.24 -27.48 19.93
CA LEU A 178 1.00 -27.01 18.57
C LEU A 178 1.95 -25.88 18.15
N LEU A 179 2.19 -24.91 19.04
CA LEU A 179 3.11 -23.80 18.77
C LEU A 179 4.56 -24.26 18.68
N ILE A 180 5.01 -25.17 19.55
CA ILE A 180 6.35 -25.75 19.50
C ILE A 180 6.57 -26.56 18.22
N GLU A 181 5.64 -27.45 17.85
CA GLU A 181 5.75 -28.26 16.64
C GLU A 181 5.70 -27.41 15.37
N SER A 182 4.86 -26.37 15.35
CA SER A 182 4.80 -25.36 14.28
C SER A 182 6.13 -24.63 14.12
N ASN A 183 6.73 -24.18 15.23
CA ASN A 183 8.01 -23.47 15.23
C ASN A 183 9.18 -24.36 14.80
N GLU A 184 9.30 -25.59 15.33
CA GLU A 184 10.36 -26.51 14.91
C GLU A 184 10.19 -26.94 13.44
N ARG A 185 8.96 -27.15 12.96
CA ARG A 185 8.71 -27.43 11.53
C ARG A 185 9.08 -26.25 10.63
N LEU A 186 8.73 -25.02 11.00
CA LEU A 186 9.16 -23.81 10.28
C LEU A 186 10.68 -23.61 10.32
N LYS A 187 11.33 -23.95 11.43
CA LYS A 187 12.78 -23.85 11.60
C LYS A 187 13.52 -24.96 10.84
N ARG A 188 12.89 -26.13 10.63
CA ARG A 188 13.43 -27.31 9.95
C ARG A 188 12.36 -27.93 9.03
N PRO A 189 12.10 -27.37 7.84
CA PRO A 189 11.03 -27.84 6.97
C PRO A 189 11.16 -29.32 6.58
N HIS A 190 12.41 -29.80 6.42
CA HIS A 190 12.75 -31.11 5.87
C HIS A 190 12.27 -31.38 4.43
N VAL A 191 11.84 -30.32 3.75
CA VAL A 191 11.54 -30.24 2.31
C VAL A 191 12.41 -29.16 1.67
N ARG A 192 12.66 -29.29 0.36
CA ARG A 192 13.47 -28.33 -0.40
C ARG A 192 12.58 -27.19 -0.91
N LEU A 193 12.74 -26.01 -0.30
CA LEU A 193 12.00 -24.80 -0.64
C LEU A 193 12.79 -23.85 -1.57
N SER A 194 13.94 -24.29 -2.08
CA SER A 194 14.65 -23.62 -3.17
C SER A 194 14.23 -24.27 -4.50
N PRO A 195 13.69 -23.52 -5.47
CA PRO A 195 13.45 -24.06 -6.81
C PRO A 195 14.78 -24.40 -7.50
N ASP A 196 14.75 -25.35 -8.43
CA ASP A 196 15.89 -25.65 -9.32
C ASP A 196 16.01 -24.63 -10.47
N GLU A 197 14.87 -24.11 -10.94
CA GLU A 197 14.76 -23.10 -11.99
C GLU A 197 13.74 -22.02 -11.58
N ASP A 198 13.97 -20.76 -11.97
CA ASP A 198 13.04 -19.65 -11.69
C ASP A 198 11.67 -19.77 -12.40
N SER A 199 11.60 -20.63 -13.41
CA SER A 199 10.40 -21.03 -14.17
C SER A 199 9.45 -21.92 -13.36
N VAL A 200 9.95 -22.68 -12.38
CA VAL A 200 9.19 -23.72 -11.68
C VAL A 200 8.53 -23.16 -10.41
N SER A 201 7.22 -23.33 -10.31
CA SER A 201 6.47 -22.99 -9.09
C SER A 201 6.55 -24.11 -8.05
N ILE A 202 6.89 -23.75 -6.82
CA ILE A 202 6.83 -24.61 -5.64
C ILE A 202 5.62 -24.30 -4.75
N PHE A 203 4.63 -23.54 -5.22
CA PHE A 203 3.52 -23.03 -4.41
C PHE A 203 2.79 -24.12 -3.58
N LYS A 204 2.56 -25.30 -4.18
CA LYS A 204 1.94 -26.46 -3.50
C LYS A 204 2.75 -26.97 -2.29
N GLN A 205 4.05 -26.70 -2.24
CA GLN A 205 4.92 -27.03 -1.10
C GLN A 205 4.89 -25.97 0.01
N LEU A 206 4.19 -24.85 -0.17
CA LEU A 206 4.05 -23.77 0.82
C LEU A 206 2.66 -23.74 1.51
N LEU A 207 1.74 -24.66 1.17
CA LEU A 207 0.39 -24.69 1.74
C LEU A 207 0.39 -24.84 3.27
N TRP A 208 1.31 -25.63 3.83
CA TRP A 208 1.54 -25.74 5.28
C TRP A 208 2.00 -24.42 5.93
N VAL A 209 2.77 -23.58 5.22
CA VAL A 209 3.20 -22.26 5.73
C VAL A 209 1.99 -21.33 5.85
N LEU A 210 1.12 -21.35 4.84
CA LEU A 210 -0.16 -20.63 4.84
C LEU A 210 -1.08 -21.15 5.96
N MET A 211 -1.25 -22.47 6.10
CA MET A 211 -2.02 -23.07 7.22
C MET A 211 -1.50 -22.64 8.60
N ILE A 212 -0.18 -22.49 8.78
CA ILE A 212 0.39 -21.98 10.04
C ILE A 212 0.16 -20.46 10.19
N PHE A 213 0.14 -19.70 9.10
CA PHE A 213 -0.13 -18.27 9.08
C PHE A 213 -1.59 -17.91 9.43
N GLU A 214 -2.54 -18.82 9.21
CA GLU A 214 -3.95 -18.68 9.66
C GLU A 214 -4.13 -18.80 11.21
N ASN A 215 -3.07 -19.01 11.99
CA ASN A 215 -3.19 -19.10 13.45
C ASN A 215 -3.65 -17.75 14.05
N PRO A 216 -4.85 -17.68 14.67
CA PRO A 216 -5.45 -16.41 15.08
C PRO A 216 -4.67 -15.69 16.20
N LEU A 217 -3.84 -16.41 16.96
CA LEU A 217 -3.02 -15.82 18.03
C LEU A 217 -1.79 -15.08 17.52
N LEU A 218 -1.43 -15.19 16.24
CA LEU A 218 -0.28 -14.52 15.64
C LEU A 218 -0.39 -12.99 15.70
N LYS A 219 -1.60 -12.43 15.60
CA LYS A 219 -1.84 -11.00 15.79
C LYS A 219 -1.53 -10.55 17.23
N SER A 220 -1.87 -11.39 18.20
CA SER A 220 -1.76 -11.11 19.63
C SER A 220 -0.34 -11.17 20.18
N CYS A 221 0.66 -11.63 19.41
CA CYS A 221 2.07 -11.52 19.81
C CYS A 221 2.68 -10.15 19.52
N LEU A 222 2.01 -9.32 18.70
CA LEU A 222 2.46 -7.99 18.28
C LEU A 222 1.73 -6.84 19.01
N LEU A 223 0.63 -7.16 19.71
CA LEU A 223 -0.22 -6.21 20.43
C LEU A 223 -0.35 -6.60 21.90
N PHE A 224 -0.36 -5.61 22.78
CA PHE A 224 -0.81 -5.74 24.16
C PHE A 224 -2.30 -5.36 24.27
N SER A 225 -3.20 -6.34 24.47
CA SER A 225 -4.61 -6.05 24.79
C SER A 225 -4.84 -6.12 26.30
N ALA A 226 -5.63 -5.18 26.81
CA ALA A 226 -6.07 -5.15 28.21
C ALA A 226 -7.42 -5.89 28.42
N SER A 227 -8.06 -6.37 27.34
CA SER A 227 -9.28 -7.18 27.42
C SER A 227 -8.96 -8.58 27.95
N GLU A 228 -9.54 -8.95 29.09
CA GLU A 228 -9.11 -10.10 29.90
C GLU A 228 -9.19 -11.47 29.20
N GLU A 229 -10.15 -11.68 28.29
CA GLU A 229 -10.44 -12.99 27.69
C GLU A 229 -9.22 -13.68 27.04
N HIS A 230 -8.44 -12.93 26.27
CA HIS A 230 -7.28 -13.47 25.56
C HIS A 230 -5.98 -13.38 26.39
N ALA A 231 -5.93 -12.51 27.40
CA ALA A 231 -4.74 -12.28 28.20
C ALA A 231 -4.32 -13.53 29.00
N ARG A 232 -5.30 -14.34 29.44
CA ARG A 232 -5.09 -15.57 30.25
C ARG A 232 -4.13 -16.60 29.63
N TYR A 233 -3.95 -16.60 28.29
CA TYR A 233 -3.13 -17.60 27.58
C TYR A 233 -1.84 -17.04 26.97
N LEU A 234 -1.65 -15.73 26.94
CA LEU A 234 -0.57 -15.05 26.20
C LEU A 234 0.63 -14.69 27.09
N THR A 235 1.21 -15.70 27.73
CA THR A 235 2.46 -15.57 28.52
C THR A 235 3.61 -15.06 27.63
N PRO A 236 4.65 -14.41 28.20
CA PRO A 236 5.82 -13.95 27.43
C PRO A 236 6.49 -15.07 26.62
N GLN A 237 6.46 -16.31 27.15
CA GLN A 237 6.98 -17.51 26.49
C GLN A 237 6.15 -17.87 25.25
N ILE A 238 4.81 -17.88 25.37
CA ILE A 238 3.90 -18.15 24.24
C ILE A 238 4.00 -17.06 23.18
N ARG A 239 4.09 -15.79 23.57
CA ARG A 239 4.34 -14.66 22.65
C ARG A 239 5.66 -14.81 21.89
N ALA A 240 6.74 -15.20 22.56
CA ALA A 240 8.03 -15.43 21.92
C ALA A 240 7.96 -16.55 20.86
N ILE A 241 7.25 -17.66 21.14
CA ILE A 241 7.06 -18.74 20.17
C ILE A 241 6.19 -18.27 18.99
N LEU A 242 5.09 -17.56 19.24
CA LEU A 242 4.23 -16.99 18.20
C LEU A 242 4.99 -16.02 17.28
N TYR A 243 5.88 -15.18 17.83
CA TYR A 243 6.75 -14.31 17.05
C TYR A 243 7.79 -15.09 16.22
N GLU A 244 8.36 -16.15 16.78
CA GLU A 244 9.26 -17.07 16.07
C GLU A 244 8.56 -17.82 14.91
N ILE A 245 7.26 -18.13 15.06
CA ILE A 245 6.41 -18.66 13.98
C ILE A 245 6.18 -17.57 12.92
N MET A 246 5.65 -16.41 13.34
CA MET A 246 5.31 -15.27 12.48
C MET A 246 6.45 -14.92 11.52
N LYS A 247 7.64 -14.66 12.06
CA LYS A 247 8.79 -14.20 11.27
C LYS A 247 9.21 -15.21 10.20
N ARG A 248 8.97 -16.50 10.43
CA ARG A 248 9.29 -17.59 9.48
C ARG A 248 8.20 -17.71 8.41
N CYS A 249 6.92 -17.65 8.78
CA CYS A 249 5.83 -17.61 7.79
C CYS A 249 5.98 -16.42 6.84
N VAL A 250 6.19 -15.21 7.36
CA VAL A 250 6.44 -14.00 6.56
C VAL A 250 7.67 -14.18 5.67
N GLY A 251 8.76 -14.73 6.23
CA GLY A 251 9.99 -15.00 5.49
C GLY A 251 9.82 -15.96 4.30
N TYR A 252 9.21 -17.12 4.52
CA TYR A 252 9.01 -18.14 3.48
C TYR A 252 8.07 -17.66 2.36
N MET A 253 7.02 -16.90 2.68
CA MET A 253 6.13 -16.34 1.66
C MET A 253 6.78 -15.18 0.88
N ALA A 254 7.69 -14.42 1.51
CA ALA A 254 8.38 -13.31 0.87
C ALA A 254 9.54 -13.73 -0.05
N MET A 255 10.25 -14.80 0.29
CA MET A 255 11.47 -15.25 -0.40
C MET A 255 11.21 -16.27 -1.53
N VAL A 256 10.08 -16.13 -2.22
CA VAL A 256 9.68 -16.97 -3.36
C VAL A 256 10.22 -16.44 -4.70
N ASN A 257 10.33 -17.32 -5.70
CA ASN A 257 10.67 -16.98 -7.09
C ASN A 257 9.45 -16.43 -7.87
N THR A 258 9.67 -16.00 -9.11
CA THR A 258 8.64 -15.41 -9.99
C THR A 258 7.45 -16.32 -10.26
N ALA A 259 7.69 -17.59 -10.59
CA ALA A 259 6.60 -18.55 -10.80
C ALA A 259 5.76 -18.77 -9.53
N THR A 260 6.40 -19.02 -8.39
CA THR A 260 5.70 -19.24 -7.11
C THR A 260 4.97 -17.98 -6.62
N GLY A 261 5.55 -16.79 -6.86
CA GLY A 261 4.93 -15.50 -6.56
C GLY A 261 3.64 -15.28 -7.36
N LYS A 262 3.63 -15.63 -8.65
CA LYS A 262 2.43 -15.54 -9.51
C LYS A 262 1.32 -16.47 -9.00
N ASP A 263 1.65 -17.70 -8.64
CA ASP A 263 0.70 -18.64 -8.01
C ASP A 263 0.18 -18.15 -6.64
N LEU A 264 1.04 -17.56 -5.82
CA LEU A 264 0.66 -16.95 -4.54
C LEU A 264 -0.34 -15.81 -4.77
N VAL A 265 -0.09 -14.89 -5.71
CA VAL A 265 -1.05 -13.83 -6.09
C VAL A 265 -2.40 -14.42 -6.52
N CYS A 266 -2.40 -15.48 -7.35
CA CYS A 266 -3.60 -16.19 -7.77
C CYS A 266 -4.36 -16.86 -6.60
N HIS A 267 -3.66 -17.31 -5.56
CA HIS A 267 -4.27 -17.77 -4.30
C HIS A 267 -4.86 -16.60 -3.51
N LEU A 268 -4.12 -15.52 -3.30
CA LEU A 268 -4.58 -14.32 -2.56
C LEU A 268 -5.84 -13.69 -3.19
N GLN A 269 -5.94 -13.70 -4.52
CA GLN A 269 -7.14 -13.25 -5.24
C GLN A 269 -8.41 -14.08 -4.94
N ARG A 270 -8.27 -15.34 -4.50
CA ARG A 270 -9.39 -16.22 -4.13
C ARG A 270 -9.86 -16.03 -2.68
N LEU A 271 -9.05 -15.42 -1.81
CA LEU A 271 -9.43 -15.15 -0.42
C LEU A 271 -10.70 -14.28 -0.33
N SER A 272 -11.49 -14.50 0.72
CA SER A 272 -12.57 -13.58 1.08
C SER A 272 -12.01 -12.19 1.44
N ILE A 273 -12.81 -11.14 1.28
CA ILE A 273 -12.43 -9.76 1.62
C ILE A 273 -11.98 -9.66 3.09
N VAL A 274 -12.66 -10.37 4.00
CA VAL A 274 -12.36 -10.38 5.44
C VAL A 274 -10.99 -11.01 5.74
N HIS A 275 -10.70 -12.20 5.21
CA HIS A 275 -9.41 -12.87 5.43
C HIS A 275 -8.27 -12.06 4.81
N PHE A 276 -8.46 -11.60 3.57
CA PHE A 276 -7.49 -10.76 2.87
C PHE A 276 -7.16 -9.48 3.66
N GLY A 277 -8.18 -8.76 4.14
CA GLY A 277 -8.00 -7.57 4.95
C GLY A 277 -7.30 -7.85 6.28
N SER A 278 -7.63 -8.96 6.94
CA SER A 278 -6.96 -9.42 8.17
C SER A 278 -5.46 -9.67 7.96
N HIS A 279 -5.08 -10.26 6.81
CA HIS A 279 -3.68 -10.53 6.50
C HIS A 279 -2.90 -9.25 6.19
N VAL A 280 -3.50 -8.31 5.45
CA VAL A 280 -2.91 -6.98 5.22
C VAL A 280 -2.69 -6.27 6.55
N ASP A 281 -3.67 -6.26 7.46
CA ASP A 281 -3.52 -5.70 8.80
C ASP A 281 -2.38 -6.37 9.58
N LEU A 282 -2.27 -7.70 9.51
CA LEU A 282 -1.26 -8.47 10.25
C LEU A 282 0.17 -8.19 9.75
N ILE A 283 0.35 -8.07 8.43
CA ILE A 283 1.63 -7.70 7.83
C ILE A 283 1.98 -6.25 8.16
N ASN A 284 1.01 -5.33 8.08
CA ASN A 284 1.19 -3.92 8.40
C ASN A 284 1.53 -3.72 9.90
N LEU A 285 0.85 -4.44 10.79
CA LEU A 285 1.14 -4.51 12.23
C LEU A 285 2.55 -5.05 12.51
N TYR A 286 3.02 -6.04 11.75
CA TYR A 286 4.38 -6.56 11.87
C TYR A 286 5.43 -5.55 11.39
N VAL A 287 5.17 -4.76 10.34
CA VAL A 287 6.01 -3.60 9.99
C VAL A 287 6.04 -2.59 11.14
N THR A 288 4.88 -2.21 11.69
CA THR A 288 4.76 -1.30 12.86
C THR A 288 5.57 -1.79 14.06
N PHE A 289 5.53 -3.09 14.35
CA PHE A 289 6.30 -3.72 15.43
C PHE A 289 7.82 -3.54 15.23
N HIS A 290 8.32 -3.73 14.00
CA HIS A 290 9.75 -3.59 13.71
C HIS A 290 10.24 -2.13 13.77
N PHE A 291 9.45 -1.16 13.30
CA PHE A 291 9.76 0.26 13.49
C PHE A 291 9.66 0.68 14.97
N SER A 292 8.69 0.15 15.73
CA SER A 292 8.61 0.35 17.19
C SER A 292 9.82 -0.23 17.92
N ARG A 293 10.39 -1.32 17.42
CA ARG A 293 11.67 -1.88 17.88
C ARG A 293 12.87 -0.95 17.65
N ILE A 294 12.89 -0.20 16.54
CA ILE A 294 13.91 0.84 16.28
C ILE A 294 13.73 2.00 17.27
N LEU A 295 12.49 2.46 17.50
CA LEU A 295 12.19 3.49 18.51
C LEU A 295 12.68 3.11 19.91
N ASN A 296 12.37 1.89 20.37
CA ASN A 296 12.80 1.40 21.67
C ASN A 296 14.33 1.30 21.79
N LYS A 297 15.02 0.88 20.73
CA LYS A 297 16.49 0.88 20.70
C LYS A 297 17.07 2.28 20.83
N ARG A 298 16.54 3.27 20.10
CA ARG A 298 16.94 4.69 20.25
C ARG A 298 16.70 5.17 21.69
N ALA A 299 15.53 4.90 22.25
CA ALA A 299 15.19 5.30 23.62
C ALA A 299 16.16 4.71 24.66
N LYS A 300 16.47 3.41 24.56
CA LYS A 300 17.49 2.76 25.42
C LYS A 300 18.89 3.35 25.21
N SER A 301 19.30 3.60 23.96
CA SER A 301 20.60 4.23 23.66
C SER A 301 20.72 5.66 24.18
N ALA A 302 19.61 6.41 24.28
CA ALA A 302 19.58 7.74 24.89
C ALA A 302 19.48 7.71 26.43
N ALA A 303 19.00 6.60 27.01
CA ALA A 303 18.87 6.42 28.46
C ALA A 303 20.12 5.85 29.14
N CYS A 304 21.05 5.25 28.40
CA CYS A 304 22.29 4.69 28.94
C CYS A 304 23.43 5.74 29.04
N LEU A 305 23.42 6.49 30.14
CA LEU A 305 24.65 6.60 30.93
C LEU A 305 24.72 5.36 31.83
N ASP A 306 25.94 4.83 32.01
CA ASP A 306 26.27 3.55 32.65
C ASP A 306 25.88 2.24 31.92
N SER A 307 26.71 1.21 32.14
CA SER A 307 26.70 -0.07 31.43
C SER A 307 26.30 -1.23 32.35
N PRO A 308 25.41 -2.14 31.92
CA PRO A 308 25.12 -3.36 32.66
C PRO A 308 26.32 -4.31 32.75
N GLY A 309 26.41 -5.05 33.86
CA GLY A 309 27.45 -6.04 34.14
C GLY A 309 27.23 -7.40 33.50
N LEU A 310 28.22 -8.29 33.64
CA LEU A 310 28.23 -9.60 32.95
C LEU A 310 27.28 -10.65 33.56
N ASP A 311 26.77 -10.41 34.77
CA ASP A 311 25.99 -11.39 35.55
C ASP A 311 24.50 -11.46 35.14
N ASP A 312 23.99 -10.44 34.44
CA ASP A 312 22.63 -10.39 33.83
C ASP A 312 22.38 -11.47 32.75
N PHE A 313 23.39 -12.30 32.46
CA PHE A 313 23.31 -13.34 31.44
C PHE A 313 22.89 -14.72 31.99
N CYS A 314 23.01 -14.94 33.31
CA CYS A 314 22.79 -16.27 33.90
C CYS A 314 21.37 -16.50 34.45
N ASN A 315 20.67 -15.45 34.85
CA ASN A 315 19.27 -15.52 35.26
C ASN A 315 18.38 -14.97 34.14
N ASN A 316 17.29 -15.67 33.79
CA ASN A 316 16.52 -15.40 32.57
C ASN A 316 15.54 -14.21 32.70
N LEU A 317 15.97 -13.11 33.35
CA LEU A 317 15.17 -11.93 33.66
C LEU A 317 14.56 -11.26 32.41
N LYS A 318 15.15 -11.44 31.22
CA LYS A 318 14.70 -10.79 29.98
C LYS A 318 13.31 -11.21 29.51
N LEU A 319 12.77 -12.30 30.05
CA LEU A 319 11.41 -12.80 29.77
C LEU A 319 10.45 -12.63 30.96
N ASN A 320 10.90 -12.05 32.08
CA ASN A 320 10.01 -11.71 33.20
C ASN A 320 9.13 -10.51 32.81
N SER A 321 7.83 -10.56 33.09
CA SER A 321 6.88 -9.45 32.88
C SER A 321 7.19 -8.22 33.74
N GLU A 322 7.84 -8.40 34.89
CA GLU A 322 8.22 -7.32 35.80
C GLU A 322 9.51 -6.58 35.38
N ASN A 323 10.22 -7.08 34.36
CA ASN A 323 11.45 -6.46 33.88
C ASN A 323 11.15 -5.36 32.85
N SER A 324 11.51 -4.12 33.17
CA SER A 324 11.41 -2.95 32.28
C SER A 324 12.13 -3.11 30.94
N ASN A 325 13.07 -4.05 30.82
CA ASN A 325 13.79 -4.36 29.59
C ASN A 325 13.15 -5.45 28.70
N ASN A 326 12.04 -6.08 29.11
CA ASN A 326 11.40 -7.18 28.36
C ASN A 326 10.71 -6.69 27.07
N GLU A 327 11.39 -6.84 25.93
CA GLU A 327 10.90 -6.38 24.63
C GLU A 327 9.60 -7.07 24.17
N PHE A 328 9.29 -8.28 24.68
CA PHE A 328 8.05 -9.01 24.35
C PHE A 328 6.82 -8.50 25.13
N GLU A 329 7.02 -7.60 26.09
CA GLU A 329 5.96 -6.81 26.72
C GLU A 329 6.03 -5.33 26.28
N THR A 330 7.22 -4.71 26.35
CA THR A 330 7.40 -3.28 26.03
C THR A 330 7.04 -2.94 24.59
N ILE A 331 7.46 -3.74 23.59
CA ILE A 331 7.19 -3.42 22.19
C ILE A 331 5.69 -3.60 21.86
N PRO A 332 5.01 -4.72 22.21
CA PRO A 332 3.57 -4.83 22.01
C PRO A 332 2.75 -3.74 22.72
N GLN A 333 3.20 -3.24 23.88
CA GLN A 333 2.57 -2.08 24.55
C GLN A 333 2.74 -0.78 23.75
N MET A 334 3.94 -0.51 23.21
CA MET A 334 4.16 0.64 22.30
C MET A 334 3.30 0.52 21.04
N VAL A 335 3.30 -0.65 20.40
CA VAL A 335 2.50 -0.92 19.19
C VAL A 335 1.01 -0.75 19.48
N SER A 336 0.49 -1.26 20.60
CA SER A 336 -0.92 -1.04 20.99
C SER A 336 -1.28 0.42 21.21
N LYS A 337 -0.37 1.27 21.70
CA LYS A 337 -0.60 2.72 21.83
C LYS A 337 -0.60 3.43 20.46
N LEU A 338 0.16 2.91 19.50
CA LEU A 338 0.24 3.45 18.13
C LEU A 338 -0.86 2.92 17.21
N TRP A 339 -1.41 1.73 17.49
CA TRP A 339 -2.38 1.02 16.64
C TRP A 339 -3.85 1.27 17.03
N ARG A 340 -4.16 1.61 18.29
CA ARG A 340 -5.52 1.96 18.69
C ARG A 340 -5.94 3.28 18.03
N ARG A 341 -7.03 3.24 17.27
CA ARG A 341 -7.60 4.40 16.55
C ARG A 341 -8.48 5.31 17.42
N GLU A 342 -8.96 4.82 18.56
CA GLU A 342 -10.11 5.40 19.27
C GLU A 342 -9.74 6.37 20.40
N ASP A 343 -8.55 6.27 20.99
CA ASP A 343 -8.10 7.20 22.03
C ASP A 343 -7.62 8.52 21.41
N SER A 344 -8.21 9.64 21.84
CA SER A 344 -7.97 11.01 21.34
C SER A 344 -6.58 11.59 21.67
N ARG A 345 -5.61 10.73 22.03
CA ARG A 345 -4.22 11.05 22.31
C ARG A 345 -3.32 10.09 21.55
N ARG A 346 -3.21 10.30 20.23
CA ARG A 346 -2.14 9.70 19.43
C ARG A 346 -0.81 10.00 20.12
N VAL A 347 0.06 9.00 20.25
CA VAL A 347 1.45 9.25 20.65
C VAL A 347 2.17 9.86 19.45
N GLU A 348 2.02 11.17 19.29
CA GLU A 348 2.68 11.91 18.22
C GLU A 348 4.18 12.01 18.54
N LEU A 349 5.00 11.38 17.70
CA LEU A 349 6.44 11.61 17.72
C LEU A 349 6.68 13.07 17.29
N PRO A 350 7.68 13.77 17.86
CA PRO A 350 7.98 15.14 17.47
C PRO A 350 8.13 15.29 15.96
N SER A 351 7.67 16.39 15.37
CA SER A 351 7.72 16.61 13.91
C SER A 351 9.14 16.56 13.32
N SER A 352 10.15 16.86 14.15
CA SER A 352 11.58 16.73 13.85
C SER A 352 12.10 15.29 13.84
N PHE A 353 11.38 14.33 14.43
CA PHE A 353 11.78 12.93 14.46
C PHE A 353 11.74 12.32 13.04
N LYS A 354 12.85 11.67 12.66
CA LYS A 354 12.95 10.88 11.42
C LYS A 354 13.67 9.54 11.63
N PHE A 355 13.17 8.50 10.95
CA PHE A 355 13.85 7.22 10.74
C PHE A 355 14.81 7.34 9.54
N HIS A 356 16.06 6.94 9.71
CA HIS A 356 17.08 6.99 8.66
C HIS A 356 17.30 5.61 8.02
N VAL A 357 17.68 5.59 6.74
CA VAL A 357 17.81 4.35 5.96
C VAL A 357 18.77 3.33 6.60
N ALA A 358 19.83 3.78 7.27
CA ALA A 358 20.78 2.92 7.98
C ALA A 358 20.13 2.02 9.06
N GLU A 359 18.98 2.41 9.62
CA GLU A 359 18.35 1.70 10.74
C GLU A 359 17.44 0.54 10.30
N TYR A 360 16.73 0.70 9.19
CA TYR A 360 15.81 -0.31 8.64
C TYR A 360 16.34 -0.97 7.36
N GLY A 361 17.23 -0.32 6.61
CA GLY A 361 17.76 -0.77 5.32
C GLY A 361 18.54 -2.09 5.36
N ASN A 362 18.87 -2.59 6.56
CA ASN A 362 19.47 -3.91 6.81
C ASN A 362 18.59 -4.86 7.65
N ASP A 363 17.42 -4.44 8.15
CA ASP A 363 16.52 -5.31 8.91
C ASP A 363 15.72 -6.21 7.96
N TRP A 364 16.06 -7.50 7.94
CA TRP A 364 15.45 -8.48 7.05
C TRP A 364 13.95 -8.70 7.30
N HIS A 365 13.45 -8.43 8.51
CA HIS A 365 12.03 -8.56 8.82
C HIS A 365 11.21 -7.48 8.10
N ILE A 366 11.75 -6.25 8.06
CA ILE A 366 11.14 -5.14 7.31
C ILE A 366 11.16 -5.45 5.81
N LYS A 367 12.26 -5.97 5.28
CA LYS A 367 12.37 -6.40 3.86
C LYS A 367 11.38 -7.50 3.49
N THR A 368 11.29 -8.56 4.29
CA THR A 368 10.37 -9.69 4.01
C THR A 368 8.92 -9.27 4.14
N ALA A 369 8.56 -8.48 5.16
CA ALA A 369 7.20 -7.96 5.32
C ALA A 369 6.79 -7.06 4.14
N ALA A 370 7.67 -6.15 3.71
CA ALA A 370 7.40 -5.28 2.56
C ALA A 370 7.23 -6.08 1.26
N LYS A 371 8.10 -7.07 1.02
CA LYS A 371 7.98 -7.97 -0.15
C LYS A 371 6.75 -8.89 -0.08
N LEU A 372 6.31 -9.32 1.11
CA LEU A 372 5.05 -10.05 1.26
C LEU A 372 3.83 -9.16 0.98
N ALA A 373 3.84 -7.93 1.51
CA ALA A 373 2.81 -6.94 1.24
C ALA A 373 2.67 -6.62 -0.26
N PHE A 374 3.75 -6.74 -1.06
CA PHE A 374 3.67 -6.62 -2.52
C PHE A 374 2.69 -7.61 -3.15
N PHE A 375 2.76 -8.90 -2.78
CA PHE A 375 1.88 -9.92 -3.37
C PHE A 375 0.41 -9.65 -3.04
N TYR A 376 0.13 -9.17 -1.82
CA TYR A 376 -1.21 -8.69 -1.46
C TYR A 376 -1.59 -7.47 -2.27
N PHE A 377 -0.73 -6.46 -2.40
CA PHE A 377 -1.01 -5.26 -3.19
C PHE A 377 -1.32 -5.61 -4.66
N VAL A 378 -0.52 -6.44 -5.32
CA VAL A 378 -0.78 -6.92 -6.70
C VAL A 378 -2.10 -7.69 -6.79
N ALA A 379 -2.39 -8.58 -5.83
CA ALA A 379 -3.68 -9.29 -5.78
C ALA A 379 -4.87 -8.33 -5.61
N ASN A 380 -4.70 -7.25 -4.86
CA ASN A 380 -5.70 -6.19 -4.67
C ASN A 380 -5.93 -5.38 -5.96
N GLN A 381 -4.87 -5.09 -6.74
CA GLN A 381 -5.01 -4.42 -8.04
C GLN A 381 -5.80 -5.26 -9.05
N CYS A 382 -5.57 -6.58 -9.09
CA CYS A 382 -6.36 -7.49 -9.94
C CYS A 382 -7.82 -7.64 -9.47
N LYS A 383 -8.05 -7.77 -8.16
CA LYS A 383 -9.37 -7.85 -7.56
C LYS A 383 -9.42 -6.94 -6.34
N LYS A 384 -9.97 -5.74 -6.48
CA LYS A 384 -10.14 -4.76 -5.38
C LYS A 384 -10.84 -5.41 -4.19
N LYS A 385 -10.04 -5.84 -3.19
CA LYS A 385 -10.49 -6.46 -1.93
C LYS A 385 -10.65 -5.41 -0.84
N CYS A 386 -9.78 -4.41 -0.82
CA CYS A 386 -9.75 -3.32 0.14
C CYS A 386 -9.19 -2.03 -0.49
N PRO A 387 -9.43 -0.86 0.12
CA PRO A 387 -8.81 0.40 -0.32
C PRO A 387 -7.28 0.34 -0.21
N VAL A 388 -6.56 1.00 -1.12
CA VAL A 388 -5.08 1.10 -1.08
C VAL A 388 -4.58 1.66 0.26
N SER A 389 -5.33 2.58 0.87
CA SER A 389 -5.00 3.16 2.18
C SER A 389 -4.91 2.16 3.34
N ARG A 390 -5.41 0.93 3.19
CA ARG A 390 -5.21 -0.15 4.20
C ARG A 390 -3.78 -0.67 4.25
N PHE A 391 -3.02 -0.51 3.16
CA PHE A 391 -1.61 -0.90 3.09
C PHE A 391 -0.67 0.11 3.74
N TYR A 392 -1.11 1.36 3.93
CA TYR A 392 -0.28 2.42 4.50
C TYR A 392 0.13 2.12 5.95
N ASN A 393 1.41 2.34 6.25
CA ASN A 393 1.94 2.24 7.60
C ASN A 393 2.24 3.64 8.16
N SER A 394 1.56 4.04 9.23
CA SER A 394 1.65 5.39 9.82
C SER A 394 3.01 5.72 10.43
N LEU A 395 3.85 4.73 10.78
CA LEU A 395 5.23 5.02 11.22
C LEU A 395 6.13 5.44 10.05
N LEU A 396 5.73 5.18 8.80
CA LEU A 396 6.49 5.59 7.62
C LEU A 396 6.31 7.08 7.28
N ASP A 397 5.32 7.76 7.87
CA ASP A 397 5.19 9.23 7.84
C ASP A 397 6.38 9.94 8.52
N TYR A 398 7.10 9.20 9.36
CA TYR A 398 8.32 9.64 10.03
C TYR A 398 9.59 9.19 9.31
N LEU A 399 9.54 8.74 8.04
CA LEU A 399 10.76 8.49 7.27
C LEU A 399 11.53 9.79 6.95
N ASP A 400 12.86 9.69 6.92
CA ASP A 400 13.74 10.59 6.17
C ASP A 400 13.54 10.37 4.66
N HIS A 401 12.35 10.75 4.19
CA HIS A 401 11.85 10.49 2.84
C HIS A 401 12.76 11.07 1.76
N LYS A 402 13.51 12.15 2.06
CA LYS A 402 14.49 12.76 1.16
C LYS A 402 15.62 11.78 0.84
N LYS A 403 16.27 11.23 1.89
CA LYS A 403 17.39 10.29 1.70
C LYS A 403 16.94 8.95 1.13
N ASP A 404 15.80 8.43 1.59
CA ASP A 404 15.24 7.17 1.06
C ASP A 404 14.93 7.27 -0.45
N PHE A 405 14.32 8.39 -0.87
CA PHE A 405 14.06 8.68 -2.27
C PHE A 405 15.33 8.88 -3.10
N GLU A 406 16.32 9.64 -2.63
CA GLU A 406 17.56 9.85 -3.39
C GLU A 406 18.36 8.56 -3.58
N GLN A 407 18.39 7.69 -2.56
CA GLN A 407 19.04 6.38 -2.63
C GLN A 407 18.28 5.42 -3.57
N TRP A 408 16.95 5.42 -3.54
CA TRP A 408 16.10 4.69 -4.48
C TRP A 408 16.29 5.16 -5.93
N ARG A 409 16.27 6.48 -6.15
CA ARG A 409 16.43 7.11 -7.46
C ARG A 409 17.80 6.81 -8.07
N THR A 410 18.85 6.85 -7.26
CA THR A 410 20.21 6.53 -7.69
C THR A 410 20.30 5.06 -8.16
N ARG A 411 19.60 4.13 -7.49
CA ARG A 411 19.49 2.73 -7.93
C ARG A 411 18.77 2.58 -9.27
N GLN A 412 17.66 3.30 -9.52
CA GLN A 412 16.95 3.20 -10.80
C GLN A 412 17.87 3.55 -11.99
N LYS A 413 18.69 4.60 -11.86
CA LYS A 413 19.62 5.06 -12.92
C LYS A 413 20.78 4.10 -13.21
N LEU A 414 21.04 3.12 -12.34
CA LEU A 414 22.07 2.09 -12.54
C LEU A 414 21.56 0.88 -13.33
N HIS A 415 20.24 0.70 -13.44
CA HIS A 415 19.65 -0.24 -14.39
C HIS A 415 19.44 0.48 -15.74
N SER A 416 19.94 -0.12 -16.82
CA SER A 416 19.89 0.48 -18.17
C SER A 416 18.46 0.84 -18.58
N PRO A 417 18.21 1.99 -19.25
CA PRO A 417 16.86 2.42 -19.61
C PRO A 417 16.33 1.60 -20.79
N SER A 418 15.78 0.41 -20.52
CA SER A 418 14.80 -0.17 -21.43
C SER A 418 13.57 0.73 -21.45
N SER A 419 13.11 1.06 -22.66
CA SER A 419 12.05 2.04 -22.93
C SER A 419 10.65 1.54 -22.57
N SER A 420 10.45 1.11 -21.33
CA SER A 420 9.16 0.70 -20.80
C SER A 420 8.34 1.92 -20.33
N PRO A 421 7.00 1.85 -20.31
CA PRO A 421 6.15 2.95 -19.88
C PRO A 421 6.39 3.37 -18.42
N LEU A 422 6.01 4.60 -18.07
CA LEU A 422 6.05 5.08 -16.69
C LEU A 422 5.32 4.13 -15.70
N SER A 423 5.74 4.21 -14.44
CA SER A 423 5.04 3.77 -13.21
C SER A 423 4.79 2.27 -12.94
N THR A 424 5.01 1.32 -13.86
CA THR A 424 4.94 -0.10 -13.48
C THR A 424 6.25 -0.55 -12.83
N ILE A 425 6.28 -0.66 -11.49
CA ILE A 425 7.29 -1.49 -10.82
C ILE A 425 7.04 -2.93 -11.28
N MET A 426 7.94 -3.50 -12.06
CA MET A 426 7.68 -4.82 -12.64
C MET A 426 7.64 -5.87 -11.53
N PHE A 427 6.82 -6.90 -11.73
CA PHE A 427 6.70 -8.01 -10.78
C PHE A 427 8.07 -8.67 -10.54
N GLU A 428 8.88 -8.70 -11.59
CA GLU A 428 10.26 -9.14 -11.62
C GLU A 428 11.21 -8.21 -10.83
N ASP A 429 11.03 -6.88 -10.83
CA ASP A 429 11.93 -5.90 -10.16
C ASP A 429 11.98 -6.06 -8.63
N ILE A 430 10.84 -6.34 -8.00
CA ILE A 430 10.72 -6.61 -6.55
C ILE A 430 11.17 -8.04 -6.21
N LEU A 431 11.11 -8.96 -7.18
CA LEU A 431 11.49 -10.34 -6.97
C LEU A 431 13.00 -10.57 -7.14
N MET A 432 13.66 -9.82 -8.03
CA MET A 432 15.09 -9.90 -8.29
C MET A 432 15.91 -9.85 -6.98
N PRO A 433 16.83 -10.80 -6.77
CA PRO A 433 17.72 -10.77 -5.61
C PRO A 433 18.54 -9.47 -5.55
N TYR A 434 18.75 -8.95 -4.34
CA TYR A 434 19.63 -7.80 -4.08
C TYR A 434 21.11 -8.17 -4.33
N TYR A 435 21.51 -8.25 -5.59
CA TYR A 435 22.89 -8.53 -6.01
C TYR A 435 23.39 -7.47 -6.99
N PHE A 436 24.45 -6.77 -6.58
CA PHE A 436 25.26 -5.92 -7.45
C PHE A 436 26.75 -6.30 -7.34
N GLY A 437 27.48 -6.03 -8.42
CA GLY A 437 28.92 -6.24 -8.54
C GLY A 437 29.77 -5.27 -7.69
N PRO A 438 31.10 -5.28 -7.87
CA PRO A 438 32.07 -4.73 -6.90
C PRO A 438 32.26 -3.20 -6.93
N ALA A 439 31.32 -2.42 -7.44
CA ALA A 439 31.41 -0.95 -7.46
C ALA A 439 31.00 -0.32 -6.11
N LYS A 440 31.41 0.94 -5.87
CA LYS A 440 31.24 1.68 -4.59
C LYS A 440 29.82 1.56 -4.04
N ARG A 441 29.68 0.90 -2.89
CA ARG A 441 28.40 0.50 -2.31
C ARG A 441 27.74 1.64 -1.50
N PRO A 442 26.41 1.83 -1.59
CA PRO A 442 25.66 2.44 -0.50
C PRO A 442 25.70 1.53 0.75
N GLU A 443 25.40 2.10 1.92
CA GLU A 443 25.46 1.37 3.20
C GLU A 443 24.34 0.30 3.34
N THR A 444 23.28 0.41 2.52
CA THR A 444 22.13 -0.50 2.45
C THR A 444 21.58 -0.60 1.00
N ASP A 445 21.01 -1.75 0.61
CA ASP A 445 20.39 -1.94 -0.72
C ASP A 445 18.86 -1.70 -0.75
N PHE A 446 18.23 -1.61 0.44
CA PHE A 446 16.78 -1.50 0.61
C PHE A 446 16.37 -0.08 0.99
N THR A 447 15.29 0.39 0.37
CA THR A 447 14.63 1.68 0.61
C THR A 447 13.11 1.49 0.55
N MET A 448 12.35 2.31 1.27
CA MET A 448 10.89 2.20 1.33
C MET A 448 10.19 2.69 0.06
N CYS A 449 10.80 3.57 -0.73
CA CYS A 449 10.32 3.92 -2.07
C CYS A 449 10.29 2.71 -3.03
N GLN A 450 10.99 1.60 -2.75
CA GLN A 450 10.83 0.32 -3.49
C GLN A 450 9.47 -0.34 -3.24
N HIS A 451 8.83 0.01 -2.13
CA HIS A 451 7.60 -0.59 -1.61
C HIS A 451 6.54 0.49 -1.36
N ALA A 452 6.38 1.39 -2.33
CA ALA A 452 5.61 2.63 -2.21
C ALA A 452 4.16 2.46 -1.74
N TYR A 453 3.53 1.29 -1.94
CA TYR A 453 2.19 0.97 -1.39
C TYR A 453 2.12 0.92 0.14
N LEU A 454 3.25 0.84 0.86
CA LEU A 454 3.31 1.01 2.32
C LEU A 454 3.41 2.49 2.76
N LEU A 455 3.86 3.38 1.87
CA LEU A 455 3.96 4.81 2.14
C LEU A 455 2.56 5.43 2.07
N SER A 456 2.21 6.29 3.02
CA SER A 456 0.98 7.07 2.92
C SER A 456 1.02 8.03 1.72
N LEU A 457 -0.15 8.42 1.24
CA LEU A 457 -0.28 9.46 0.22
C LEU A 457 0.42 10.77 0.64
N GLY A 458 0.33 11.15 1.91
CA GLY A 458 1.04 12.31 2.46
C GLY A 458 2.57 12.18 2.35
N THR A 459 3.14 11.01 2.65
CA THR A 459 4.59 10.78 2.47
C THR A 459 5.00 10.85 1.00
N LYS A 460 4.19 10.33 0.07
CA LYS A 460 4.46 10.42 -1.38
C LYS A 460 4.41 11.86 -1.88
N ILE A 461 3.46 12.65 -1.39
CA ILE A 461 3.35 14.08 -1.69
C ILE A 461 4.58 14.83 -1.18
N LEU A 462 5.06 14.56 0.04
CA LEU A 462 6.31 15.16 0.54
C LEU A 462 7.55 14.80 -0.31
N VAL A 463 7.63 13.57 -0.85
CA VAL A 463 8.68 13.18 -1.81
C VAL A 463 8.56 13.94 -3.12
N MET A 464 7.34 14.09 -3.66
CA MET A 464 7.08 14.86 -4.87
C MET A 464 7.40 16.34 -4.68
N GLU A 465 6.94 16.97 -3.59
CA GLU A 465 7.29 18.34 -3.22
C GLU A 465 8.80 18.53 -3.07
N TYR A 466 9.52 17.53 -2.53
CA TYR A 466 10.97 17.57 -2.44
C TYR A 466 11.64 17.61 -3.81
N GLU A 467 11.25 16.72 -4.74
CA GLU A 467 11.78 16.74 -6.11
C GLU A 467 11.38 18.00 -6.88
N THR A 468 10.11 18.43 -6.78
CA THR A 468 9.59 19.64 -7.43
C THR A 468 10.33 20.88 -6.94
N ARG A 469 10.48 21.06 -5.62
CA ARG A 469 11.19 22.20 -5.03
C ARG A 469 12.65 22.25 -5.49
N LYS A 470 13.37 21.11 -5.43
CA LYS A 470 14.76 21.00 -5.90
C LYS A 470 14.90 21.32 -7.38
N THR A 471 13.90 20.95 -8.19
CA THR A 471 13.83 21.27 -9.62
C THR A 471 13.58 22.77 -9.85
N MET A 472 12.66 23.38 -9.11
CA MET A 472 12.37 24.82 -9.18
C MET A 472 13.56 25.67 -8.71
N GLU A 473 14.21 25.29 -7.62
CA GLU A 473 15.43 25.94 -7.10
C GLU A 473 16.56 25.91 -8.14
N TYR A 474 16.83 24.74 -8.73
CA TYR A 474 17.82 24.61 -9.81
C TYR A 474 17.46 25.46 -11.04
N ASN A 475 16.18 25.46 -11.46
CA ASN A 475 15.73 26.27 -12.59
C ASN A 475 15.86 27.78 -12.30
N ALA A 476 15.63 28.21 -11.06
CA ALA A 476 15.81 29.59 -10.61
C ALA A 476 17.29 30.02 -10.59
N GLU A 477 18.19 29.16 -10.07
CA GLU A 477 19.63 29.37 -10.11
C GLU A 477 20.15 29.47 -11.55
N GLN A 478 19.73 28.55 -12.42
CA GLN A 478 20.09 28.58 -13.84
C GLN A 478 19.51 29.79 -14.59
N ALA A 479 18.34 30.29 -14.20
CA ALA A 479 17.79 31.54 -14.73
C ALA A 479 18.64 32.76 -14.28
N PHE A 480 19.02 32.81 -13.00
CA PHE A 480 19.85 33.87 -12.43
C PHE A 480 21.25 33.92 -13.08
N LEU A 481 21.92 32.77 -13.23
CA LEU A 481 23.22 32.69 -13.91
C LEU A 481 23.12 33.17 -15.37
N LYS A 482 22.11 32.71 -16.12
CA LYS A 482 21.86 33.19 -17.50
C LYS A 482 21.56 34.68 -17.57
N ALA A 483 20.92 35.25 -16.55
CA ALA A 483 20.64 36.68 -16.48
C ALA A 483 21.92 37.51 -16.31
N LEU A 484 22.84 37.04 -15.46
CA LEU A 484 24.17 37.62 -15.30
C LEU A 484 24.98 37.54 -16.60
N ASP A 485 25.10 36.34 -17.18
CA ASP A 485 25.89 36.09 -18.40
C ASP A 485 25.43 36.93 -19.59
N LYS A 486 24.11 37.05 -19.79
CA LYS A 486 23.52 37.77 -20.93
C LYS A 486 23.21 39.24 -20.66
N LYS A 487 23.35 39.72 -19.42
CA LYS A 487 22.85 41.03 -18.96
C LYS A 487 21.38 41.26 -19.32
N GLN A 488 20.57 40.19 -19.31
CA GLN A 488 19.15 40.20 -19.66
C GLN A 488 18.32 39.74 -18.47
N VAL A 489 17.15 40.33 -18.26
CA VAL A 489 16.24 39.90 -17.20
C VAL A 489 15.60 38.57 -17.61
N VAL A 490 16.08 37.47 -17.05
CA VAL A 490 15.44 36.15 -17.17
C VAL A 490 14.49 35.96 -16.00
N ASP A 491 13.21 35.69 -16.26
CA ASP A 491 12.24 35.52 -15.18
C ASP A 491 12.48 34.21 -14.40
N VAL A 492 12.36 34.30 -13.08
CA VAL A 492 12.46 33.19 -12.12
C VAL A 492 11.14 32.40 -12.06
N TYR A 493 10.03 33.03 -12.44
CA TYR A 493 8.68 32.46 -12.43
C TYR A 493 8.22 32.12 -13.84
N PHE A 494 7.32 31.14 -13.95
CA PHE A 494 6.50 30.98 -15.14
C PHE A 494 5.25 31.84 -14.98
N ARG A 495 5.18 32.96 -15.71
CA ARG A 495 4.03 33.88 -15.66
C ARG A 495 2.97 33.49 -16.67
N MET A 496 1.78 33.20 -16.17
CA MET A 496 0.56 32.96 -16.95
C MET A 496 -0.25 34.24 -17.02
N ARG A 497 -0.12 34.99 -18.13
CA ARG A 497 -0.82 36.26 -18.35
C ARG A 497 -2.04 36.01 -19.24
N VAL A 498 -3.25 36.20 -18.70
CA VAL A 498 -4.51 35.79 -19.35
C VAL A 498 -5.61 36.84 -19.22
N ARG A 499 -6.52 36.90 -20.19
CA ARG A 499 -7.79 37.66 -20.10
C ARG A 499 -8.93 36.72 -19.69
N ARG A 500 -9.86 37.17 -18.84
CA ARG A 500 -10.97 36.35 -18.31
C ARG A 500 -11.87 35.76 -19.41
N ASP A 501 -12.08 36.50 -20.50
CA ASP A 501 -12.94 36.07 -21.62
C ASP A 501 -12.22 35.15 -22.62
N TYR A 502 -10.90 34.95 -22.46
CA TYR A 502 -10.05 34.21 -23.41
C TYR A 502 -9.07 33.27 -22.69
N VAL A 503 -9.50 32.67 -21.56
CA VAL A 503 -8.61 31.92 -20.67
C VAL A 503 -7.95 30.75 -21.39
N SER A 504 -8.67 29.94 -22.18
CA SER A 504 -8.06 28.83 -22.93
C SER A 504 -7.07 29.29 -23.99
N GLN A 505 -7.39 30.30 -24.80
CA GLN A 505 -6.55 30.70 -25.93
C GLN A 505 -5.30 31.45 -25.46
N ASP A 506 -5.41 32.30 -24.44
CA ASP A 506 -4.26 32.98 -23.85
C ASP A 506 -3.37 31.99 -23.08
N SER A 507 -3.96 31.00 -22.38
CA SER A 507 -3.19 29.95 -21.69
C SER A 507 -2.40 29.08 -22.66
N LEU A 508 -3.02 28.66 -23.75
CA LEU A 508 -2.37 27.89 -24.82
C LEU A 508 -1.16 28.66 -25.38
N ARG A 509 -1.38 29.90 -25.81
CA ARG A 509 -0.32 30.78 -26.35
C ARG A 509 0.82 30.98 -25.35
N CYS A 510 0.49 31.17 -24.08
CA CYS A 510 1.48 31.34 -23.02
C CYS A 510 2.33 30.08 -22.83
N ILE A 511 1.72 28.89 -22.85
CA ILE A 511 2.41 27.59 -22.74
C ILE A 511 3.26 27.28 -23.98
N GLU A 512 2.77 27.59 -25.19
CA GLU A 512 3.52 27.46 -26.45
C GLU A 512 4.75 28.38 -26.47
N THR A 513 4.62 29.62 -25.95
CA THR A 513 5.74 30.56 -25.87
C THR A 513 6.79 30.14 -24.82
N HIS A 514 6.37 29.48 -23.74
CA HIS A 514 7.20 29.21 -22.56
C HIS A 514 7.42 27.71 -22.28
N HIS A 515 7.51 26.88 -23.32
CA HIS A 515 7.69 25.42 -23.20
C HIS A 515 8.84 24.95 -22.29
N ALA A 516 9.87 25.76 -22.07
CA ALA A 516 11.01 25.45 -21.18
C ALA A 516 10.73 25.74 -19.69
N ASP A 517 9.76 26.60 -19.40
CA ASP A 517 9.54 27.21 -18.08
C ASP A 517 8.46 26.51 -17.25
N LEU A 518 7.80 25.48 -17.82
CA LEU A 518 6.72 24.72 -17.18
C LEU A 518 7.09 24.05 -15.84
N LYS A 519 8.39 23.98 -15.51
CA LYS A 519 8.93 23.48 -14.23
C LYS A 519 9.51 24.60 -13.33
N LYS A 520 9.23 25.86 -13.63
CA LYS A 520 9.40 27.01 -12.71
C LYS A 520 8.16 27.16 -11.82
N SER A 521 8.24 28.02 -10.80
CA SER A 521 7.09 28.36 -9.97
C SER A 521 6.07 29.18 -10.77
N LEU A 522 4.81 28.74 -10.82
CA LEU A 522 3.72 29.37 -11.57
C LEU A 522 3.22 30.64 -10.88
N ARG A 523 3.03 31.73 -11.62
CA ARG A 523 2.30 32.92 -11.17
C ARG A 523 1.25 33.31 -12.21
N VAL A 524 0.01 33.53 -11.78
CA VAL A 524 -1.08 34.00 -12.65
C VAL A 524 -1.25 35.51 -12.55
N GLU A 525 -1.44 36.17 -13.70
CA GLU A 525 -1.79 37.59 -13.81
C GLU A 525 -2.99 37.75 -14.74
N PHE A 526 -4.12 38.25 -14.23
CA PHE A 526 -5.23 38.65 -15.09
C PHE A 526 -4.96 40.04 -15.69
N VAL A 527 -5.11 40.17 -17.00
CA VAL A 527 -4.80 41.41 -17.72
C VAL A 527 -5.78 42.51 -17.31
N ASN A 528 -5.23 43.68 -16.97
CA ASN A 528 -5.94 44.87 -16.44
C ASN A 528 -6.53 44.72 -15.04
N GLU A 529 -6.17 43.68 -14.28
CA GLU A 529 -6.64 43.48 -12.91
C GLU A 529 -5.50 43.64 -11.88
N PRO A 530 -5.69 44.44 -10.81
CA PRO A 530 -4.69 44.58 -9.76
C PRO A 530 -4.68 43.35 -8.85
N GLY A 531 -3.60 42.57 -8.88
CA GLY A 531 -3.44 41.41 -8.00
C GLY A 531 -2.00 40.89 -7.94
N ILE A 532 -1.65 40.29 -6.80
CA ILE A 532 -0.40 39.55 -6.61
C ILE A 532 -0.78 38.10 -6.32
N ASP A 533 -0.32 37.17 -7.17
CA ASP A 533 -0.62 35.74 -6.99
C ASP A 533 0.14 35.16 -5.78
N ALA A 534 -0.56 35.12 -4.65
CA ALA A 534 -0.19 34.35 -3.46
C ALA A 534 -0.81 32.93 -3.46
N GLY A 535 -1.38 32.47 -4.58
CA GLY A 535 -2.06 31.19 -4.77
C GLY A 535 -3.54 31.32 -5.15
N GLY A 536 -4.18 32.45 -4.85
CA GLY A 536 -5.59 32.71 -5.15
C GLY A 536 -5.88 32.81 -6.65
N LEU A 537 -5.15 33.69 -7.35
CA LEU A 537 -5.28 33.87 -8.81
C LEU A 537 -4.95 32.57 -9.55
N ARG A 538 -3.99 31.78 -9.03
CA ARG A 538 -3.69 30.44 -9.53
C ARG A 538 -4.89 29.49 -9.42
N LYS A 539 -5.52 29.37 -8.24
CA LYS A 539 -6.74 28.55 -8.05
C LYS A 539 -7.85 28.99 -9.02
N GLU A 540 -8.07 30.30 -9.13
CA GLU A 540 -9.09 30.86 -10.03
C GLU A 540 -8.85 30.49 -11.50
N TRP A 541 -7.61 30.66 -12.00
CA TRP A 541 -7.26 30.29 -13.37
C TRP A 541 -7.49 28.80 -13.65
N PHE A 542 -7.09 27.90 -12.73
CA PHE A 542 -7.35 26.47 -12.87
C PHE A 542 -8.86 26.17 -12.93
N LEU A 543 -9.67 26.84 -12.12
CA LEU A 543 -11.13 26.69 -12.10
C LEU A 543 -11.76 27.18 -13.42
N LEU A 544 -11.43 28.39 -13.86
CA LEU A 544 -11.96 28.99 -15.10
C LEU A 544 -11.57 28.15 -16.32
N LEU A 545 -10.30 27.76 -16.44
CA LEU A 545 -9.81 26.98 -17.56
C LEU A 545 -10.43 25.57 -17.60
N THR A 546 -10.61 24.93 -16.42
CA THR A 546 -11.30 23.63 -16.37
C THR A 546 -12.76 23.77 -16.78
N ARG A 547 -13.48 24.79 -16.30
CA ARG A 547 -14.88 25.05 -16.71
C ARG A 547 -15.02 25.31 -18.22
N GLU A 548 -14.09 26.06 -18.81
CA GLU A 548 -14.09 26.33 -20.25
C GLU A 548 -13.84 25.05 -21.08
N LEU A 549 -12.86 24.24 -20.69
CA LEU A 549 -12.52 22.99 -21.40
C LEU A 549 -13.62 21.92 -21.32
N PHE A 550 -14.35 21.86 -20.20
CA PHE A 550 -15.45 20.90 -19.97
C PHE A 550 -16.83 21.43 -20.37
N ASN A 551 -16.94 22.66 -20.84
CA ASN A 551 -18.18 23.18 -21.40
C ASN A 551 -18.59 22.33 -22.61
N PRO A 552 -19.84 21.84 -22.72
CA PRO A 552 -20.31 21.06 -23.87
C PRO A 552 -20.07 21.76 -25.23
N SER A 553 -20.10 23.10 -25.27
CA SER A 553 -19.78 23.89 -26.47
C SER A 553 -18.32 23.78 -26.91
N SER A 554 -17.40 23.30 -26.07
CA SER A 554 -16.02 22.99 -26.47
C SER A 554 -15.93 21.72 -27.31
N GLY A 555 -16.89 20.80 -27.21
CA GLY A 555 -16.85 19.51 -27.91
C GLY A 555 -15.64 18.62 -27.59
N LEU A 556 -14.78 18.98 -26.63
CA LEU A 556 -13.58 18.20 -26.29
C LEU A 556 -13.93 16.94 -25.48
N PHE A 557 -14.82 17.10 -24.52
CA PHE A 557 -15.28 16.01 -23.65
C PHE A 557 -16.78 15.82 -23.79
N ILE A 558 -17.20 14.56 -23.80
CA ILE A 558 -18.61 14.16 -23.75
C ILE A 558 -18.93 13.66 -22.34
N VAL A 559 -20.15 13.92 -21.85
CA VAL A 559 -20.65 13.28 -20.63
C VAL A 559 -21.32 11.98 -21.05
N VAL A 560 -20.80 10.84 -20.60
CA VAL A 560 -21.41 9.54 -20.85
C VAL A 560 -22.65 9.41 -19.97
N GLU A 561 -23.84 9.42 -20.57
CA GLU A 561 -25.12 9.50 -19.85
C GLU A 561 -25.30 8.36 -18.82
N GLU A 562 -24.84 7.14 -19.15
CA GLU A 562 -24.98 5.95 -18.31
C GLU A 562 -24.30 6.06 -16.94
N SER A 563 -23.18 6.79 -16.85
CA SER A 563 -22.33 6.89 -15.66
C SER A 563 -22.14 8.31 -15.15
N ARG A 564 -22.53 9.31 -15.95
CA ARG A 564 -22.32 10.76 -15.73
C ARG A 564 -20.86 11.20 -15.68
N PHE A 565 -19.91 10.32 -16.02
CA PHE A 565 -18.51 10.71 -16.19
C PHE A 565 -18.26 11.41 -17.52
N SER A 566 -17.28 12.31 -17.52
CA SER A 566 -16.67 12.85 -18.73
C SER A 566 -15.77 11.81 -19.41
N TRP A 567 -15.75 11.82 -20.74
CA TRP A 567 -14.82 11.04 -21.55
C TRP A 567 -14.37 11.83 -22.78
N PHE A 568 -13.28 11.40 -23.42
CA PHE A 568 -12.76 12.04 -24.63
C PHE A 568 -13.77 11.89 -25.77
N ASN A 569 -14.02 12.98 -26.52
CA ASN A 569 -14.91 12.91 -27.67
C ASN A 569 -14.33 11.99 -28.77
N MET A 570 -15.06 10.93 -29.10
CA MET A 570 -14.70 9.97 -30.15
C MET A 570 -14.75 10.61 -31.56
N ALA A 571 -15.62 11.60 -31.75
CA ALA A 571 -15.80 12.35 -32.99
C ALA A 571 -15.19 13.75 -32.92
N TYR A 572 -14.11 13.96 -32.16
CA TYR A 572 -13.48 15.28 -31.97
C TYR A 572 -13.01 15.98 -33.27
N LYS A 573 -12.98 15.27 -34.40
CA LYS A 573 -12.68 15.84 -35.71
C LYS A 573 -13.81 16.69 -36.29
N ASP A 574 -15.05 16.43 -35.85
CA ASP A 574 -16.26 17.07 -36.36
C ASP A 574 -16.56 18.40 -35.64
N VAL A 575 -15.70 18.87 -34.74
CA VAL A 575 -15.93 20.10 -33.96
C VAL A 575 -15.76 21.36 -34.81
N ASP A 576 -16.63 22.37 -34.58
CA ASP A 576 -16.75 23.59 -35.38
C ASP A 576 -15.42 24.34 -35.61
N PHE A 577 -14.55 24.36 -34.60
CA PHE A 577 -13.25 25.06 -34.64
C PHE A 577 -12.09 24.18 -35.18
N GLY A 578 -12.38 22.96 -35.63
CA GLY A 578 -11.47 22.06 -36.33
C GLY A 578 -10.58 21.17 -35.45
N ALA A 579 -10.26 19.99 -35.99
CA ALA A 579 -9.49 18.94 -35.32
C ALA A 579 -8.12 19.38 -34.77
N GLU A 580 -7.39 20.25 -35.48
CA GLU A 580 -6.07 20.73 -35.06
C GLU A 580 -6.13 21.58 -33.78
N ASN A 581 -7.13 22.45 -33.69
CA ASN A 581 -7.34 23.28 -32.51
C ASN A 581 -7.84 22.43 -31.33
N ALA A 582 -8.67 21.40 -31.58
CA ALA A 582 -9.02 20.42 -30.56
C ALA A 582 -7.78 19.68 -30.02
N GLU A 583 -6.85 19.26 -30.89
CA GLU A 583 -5.59 18.64 -30.48
C GLU A 583 -4.72 19.57 -29.63
N LYS A 584 -4.64 20.87 -29.96
CA LYS A 584 -3.97 21.86 -29.11
C LYS A 584 -4.63 22.02 -27.74
N LEU A 585 -5.97 22.00 -27.66
CA LEU A 585 -6.70 22.09 -26.39
C LEU A 585 -6.56 20.80 -25.55
N TYR A 586 -6.49 19.62 -26.17
CA TYR A 586 -6.12 18.39 -25.47
C TYR A 586 -4.68 18.45 -24.91
N TYR A 587 -3.72 18.99 -25.69
CA TYR A 587 -2.35 19.22 -25.22
C TYR A 587 -2.31 20.18 -24.02
N LEU A 588 -3.03 21.31 -24.12
CA LEU A 588 -3.22 22.26 -23.02
C LEU A 588 -3.76 21.57 -21.77
N PHE A 589 -4.84 20.81 -21.89
CA PHE A 589 -5.44 20.10 -20.77
C PHE A 589 -4.45 19.14 -20.08
N GLY A 590 -3.61 18.44 -20.86
CA GLY A 590 -2.52 17.63 -20.33
C GLY A 590 -1.54 18.44 -19.49
N ILE A 591 -1.05 19.56 -20.03
CA ILE A 591 -0.14 20.48 -19.32
C ILE A 591 -0.78 20.99 -18.03
N VAL A 592 -2.07 21.37 -18.07
CA VAL A 592 -2.84 21.88 -16.92
C VAL A 592 -2.92 20.85 -15.79
N LEU A 593 -3.25 19.58 -16.09
CA LEU A 593 -3.24 18.52 -15.07
C LEU A 593 -1.85 18.35 -14.44
N GLY A 594 -0.79 18.45 -15.24
CA GLY A 594 0.57 18.37 -14.72
C GLY A 594 0.96 19.56 -13.84
N LEU A 595 0.55 20.77 -14.23
CA LEU A 595 0.75 21.99 -13.44
C LEU A 595 -0.06 21.94 -12.13
N ALA A 596 -1.27 21.39 -12.14
CA ALA A 596 -2.10 21.24 -10.96
C ALA A 596 -1.40 20.37 -9.89
N ILE A 597 -0.87 19.21 -10.31
CA ILE A 597 -0.03 18.32 -9.47
C ILE A 597 1.19 19.07 -8.93
N TYR A 598 1.97 19.74 -9.79
CA TYR A 598 3.19 20.45 -9.39
C TYR A 598 2.94 21.62 -8.42
N ASN A 599 1.74 22.20 -8.44
CA ASN A 599 1.37 23.34 -7.61
C ASN A 599 0.45 22.98 -6.44
N GLY A 600 0.20 21.68 -6.20
CA GLY A 600 -0.68 21.21 -5.12
C GLY A 600 -2.13 21.71 -5.24
N THR A 601 -2.61 21.94 -6.47
CA THR A 601 -3.95 22.44 -6.75
C THR A 601 -4.86 21.30 -7.16
N ILE A 602 -6.01 21.16 -6.49
CA ILE A 602 -7.08 20.24 -6.86
C ILE A 602 -7.95 20.84 -7.99
N LEU A 603 -8.50 19.97 -8.82
CA LEU A 603 -9.33 20.29 -9.98
C LEU A 603 -10.71 19.61 -9.84
N ASP A 604 -11.74 20.29 -10.34
CA ASP A 604 -13.10 19.74 -10.40
C ASP A 604 -13.25 18.83 -11.63
N LEU A 605 -12.69 17.62 -11.54
CA LEU A 605 -12.74 16.61 -12.60
C LEU A 605 -13.73 15.49 -12.26
N CYS A 606 -14.39 14.99 -13.29
CA CYS A 606 -15.37 13.90 -13.23
C CYS A 606 -15.06 12.81 -14.27
N PHE A 607 -13.88 12.20 -14.19
CA PHE A 607 -13.49 11.06 -15.05
C PHE A 607 -13.57 9.72 -14.32
N PRO A 608 -13.74 8.59 -15.05
CA PRO A 608 -13.62 7.26 -14.47
C PRO A 608 -12.16 6.94 -14.10
N MET A 609 -11.96 5.89 -13.29
CA MET A 609 -10.63 5.36 -12.92
C MET A 609 -9.76 5.03 -14.15
N ALA A 610 -10.41 4.72 -15.29
CA ALA A 610 -9.74 4.48 -16.56
C ALA A 610 -8.82 5.63 -17.03
N LEU A 611 -9.13 6.90 -16.70
CA LEU A 611 -8.22 8.01 -17.05
C LEU A 611 -6.89 7.89 -16.29
N TYR A 612 -6.96 7.81 -14.95
CA TYR A 612 -5.78 7.81 -14.10
C TYR A 612 -4.91 6.56 -14.33
N LYS A 613 -5.53 5.41 -14.63
CA LYS A 613 -4.83 4.21 -15.10
C LYS A 613 -4.02 4.47 -16.37
N LYS A 614 -4.62 5.06 -17.40
CA LYS A 614 -3.92 5.36 -18.65
C LYS A 614 -2.79 6.39 -18.44
N LEU A 615 -2.94 7.33 -17.50
CA LEU A 615 -1.87 8.26 -17.09
C LEU A 615 -0.70 7.52 -16.41
N CYS A 616 -1.00 6.58 -15.51
CA CYS A 616 -0.02 5.70 -14.85
C CYS A 616 0.52 4.57 -15.74
N GLY A 617 0.08 4.46 -17.01
CA GLY A 617 0.47 3.37 -17.90
C GLY A 617 -0.12 1.99 -17.54
N GLU A 618 -1.08 1.94 -16.62
CA GLU A 618 -1.74 0.72 -16.16
C GLU A 618 -2.72 0.18 -17.21
N PRO A 619 -2.79 -1.15 -17.42
CA PRO A 619 -3.73 -1.75 -18.36
C PRO A 619 -5.18 -1.68 -17.84
N LEU A 620 -6.10 -1.31 -18.72
CA LEU A 620 -7.53 -1.32 -18.42
C LEU A 620 -8.09 -2.76 -18.38
N ASN A 621 -9.09 -2.97 -17.54
CA ASN A 621 -9.80 -4.25 -17.40
C ASN A 621 -11.32 -4.07 -17.50
N LYS A 622 -12.07 -5.19 -17.51
CA LYS A 622 -13.55 -5.21 -17.66
C LYS A 622 -14.29 -4.31 -16.66
N ARG A 623 -13.77 -4.09 -15.44
CA ARG A 623 -14.39 -3.17 -14.47
C ARG A 623 -14.31 -1.72 -14.90
N ASP A 624 -13.21 -1.33 -15.53
CA ASP A 624 -12.98 0.06 -15.96
C ASP A 624 -13.93 0.44 -17.12
N PHE A 625 -14.30 -0.54 -17.97
CA PHE A 625 -15.40 -0.37 -18.93
C PHE A 625 -16.78 -0.31 -18.26
N LEU A 626 -17.04 -1.19 -17.28
CA LEU A 626 -18.33 -1.21 -16.54
C LEU A 626 -18.55 0.01 -15.66
N GLU A 627 -17.50 0.72 -15.26
CA GLU A 627 -17.59 2.00 -14.55
C GLU A 627 -18.06 3.13 -15.46
N LEU A 628 -17.51 3.20 -16.69
CA LEU A 628 -17.86 4.23 -17.67
C LEU A 628 -19.17 3.93 -18.41
N TYR A 629 -19.41 2.66 -18.77
CA TYR A 629 -20.56 2.18 -19.55
C TYR A 629 -21.30 1.04 -18.79
N PRO A 630 -21.93 1.32 -17.63
CA PRO A 630 -22.52 0.29 -16.78
C PRO A 630 -23.73 -0.43 -17.40
N THR A 631 -24.52 0.22 -18.25
CA THR A 631 -25.69 -0.36 -18.91
C THR A 631 -25.28 -1.10 -20.17
N THR A 632 -24.51 -0.47 -21.07
CA THR A 632 -23.97 -1.14 -22.26
C THR A 632 -23.10 -2.34 -21.87
N GLY A 633 -22.25 -2.20 -20.85
CA GLY A 633 -21.45 -3.31 -20.33
C GLY A 633 -22.27 -4.46 -19.75
N ARG A 634 -23.40 -4.19 -19.08
CA ARG A 634 -24.34 -5.25 -18.65
C ARG A 634 -25.01 -5.94 -19.85
N ASN A 635 -25.35 -5.21 -20.90
CA ASN A 635 -25.96 -5.79 -22.10
C ASN A 635 -24.97 -6.67 -22.89
N LEU A 636 -23.72 -6.24 -23.03
CA LEU A 636 -22.64 -7.07 -23.61
C LEU A 636 -22.41 -8.35 -22.78
N ILE A 637 -22.56 -8.29 -21.45
CA ILE A 637 -22.47 -9.48 -20.59
C ILE A 637 -23.65 -10.43 -20.82
N LYS A 638 -24.88 -9.92 -20.90
CA LYS A 638 -26.07 -10.74 -21.21
C LYS A 638 -25.93 -11.46 -22.55
N MET A 639 -25.40 -10.79 -23.58
CA MET A 639 -25.11 -11.41 -24.89
C MET A 639 -24.03 -12.50 -24.78
N MET A 640 -23.01 -12.30 -23.94
CA MET A 640 -21.99 -13.32 -23.63
C MET A 640 -22.54 -14.53 -22.87
N GLU A 641 -23.65 -14.36 -22.15
CA GLU A 641 -24.31 -15.37 -21.31
C GLU A 641 -25.56 -15.98 -21.99
N TYR A 642 -25.89 -15.55 -23.21
CA TYR A 642 -27.02 -16.08 -23.97
C TYR A 642 -26.70 -17.47 -24.54
N ASP A 643 -27.49 -18.49 -24.20
CA ASP A 643 -27.20 -19.88 -24.59
C ASP A 643 -28.21 -20.50 -25.57
N GLY A 644 -29.15 -19.71 -26.10
CA GLY A 644 -30.04 -20.12 -27.18
C GLY A 644 -29.29 -20.32 -28.51
N ASP A 645 -29.78 -21.25 -29.32
CA ASP A 645 -29.20 -21.60 -30.62
C ASP A 645 -29.61 -20.61 -31.74
N ASP A 646 -30.51 -19.69 -31.44
CA ASP A 646 -31.00 -18.56 -32.25
C ASP A 646 -30.19 -17.26 -32.07
N PHE A 647 -28.96 -17.36 -31.56
CA PHE A 647 -28.09 -16.21 -31.24
C PHE A 647 -27.94 -15.20 -32.41
N GLU A 648 -27.66 -15.68 -33.62
CA GLU A 648 -27.47 -14.81 -34.78
C GLU A 648 -28.76 -14.06 -35.16
N ASP A 649 -29.92 -14.71 -35.09
CA ASP A 649 -31.23 -14.11 -35.40
C ASP A 649 -31.66 -13.10 -34.32
N VAL A 650 -31.40 -13.41 -33.04
CA VAL A 650 -31.77 -12.55 -31.91
C VAL A 650 -30.95 -11.26 -31.86
N PHE A 651 -29.65 -11.33 -32.16
CA PHE A 651 -28.76 -10.17 -32.07
C PHE A 651 -28.56 -9.43 -33.40
N CYS A 652 -28.54 -10.14 -34.54
CA CYS A 652 -28.34 -9.58 -35.89
C CYS A 652 -27.14 -8.61 -36.01
N LEU A 653 -26.03 -8.89 -35.31
CA LEU A 653 -24.85 -8.02 -35.25
C LEU A 653 -23.74 -8.43 -36.21
N ASN A 654 -22.99 -7.44 -36.69
CA ASN A 654 -21.72 -7.61 -37.42
C ASN A 654 -20.58 -6.96 -36.63
N PHE A 655 -19.32 -7.20 -37.01
CA PHE A 655 -18.14 -6.51 -36.46
C PHE A 655 -17.99 -5.06 -36.98
N GLU A 656 -19.10 -4.34 -37.19
CA GLU A 656 -19.18 -2.89 -37.42
C GLU A 656 -19.98 -2.25 -36.27
N ILE A 657 -19.61 -1.02 -35.91
CA ILE A 657 -20.31 -0.22 -34.90
C ILE A 657 -20.66 1.17 -35.45
N THR A 658 -21.62 1.83 -34.82
CA THR A 658 -21.97 3.23 -35.08
C THR A 658 -21.78 4.11 -33.85
N TYR A 659 -21.38 5.36 -34.06
CA TYR A 659 -21.34 6.39 -33.02
C TYR A 659 -21.63 7.77 -33.62
N SER A 660 -22.28 8.64 -32.87
CA SER A 660 -22.59 9.99 -33.31
C SER A 660 -21.53 11.01 -32.92
N ASN A 661 -21.52 12.16 -33.60
CA ASN A 661 -20.84 13.36 -33.13
C ASN A 661 -21.56 14.00 -31.92
N THR A 662 -20.93 15.01 -31.31
CA THR A 662 -21.40 15.67 -30.06
C THR A 662 -22.82 16.24 -30.18
N TRP A 663 -23.22 16.70 -31.38
CA TRP A 663 -24.54 17.28 -31.64
C TRP A 663 -25.56 16.29 -32.21
N ALA A 664 -25.20 15.00 -32.31
CA ALA A 664 -26.00 13.95 -32.94
C ALA A 664 -26.43 14.23 -34.40
N THR A 665 -25.74 15.13 -35.10
CA THR A 665 -26.03 15.50 -36.50
C THR A 665 -25.38 14.58 -37.52
N HIS A 666 -24.34 13.84 -37.14
CA HIS A 666 -23.58 12.96 -38.01
C HIS A 666 -23.31 11.61 -37.33
N ILE A 667 -23.51 10.51 -38.06
CA ILE A 667 -23.32 9.14 -37.59
C ILE A 667 -22.14 8.50 -38.32
N HIS A 668 -21.07 8.20 -37.58
CA HIS A 668 -19.90 7.49 -38.07
C HIS A 668 -20.15 5.98 -38.05
N ARG A 669 -19.56 5.26 -39.01
CA ARG A 669 -19.48 3.79 -39.03
C ARG A 669 -18.02 3.36 -38.90
N GLN A 670 -17.77 2.30 -38.14
CA GLN A 670 -16.42 1.81 -37.90
C GLN A 670 -16.39 0.28 -37.83
N GLU A 671 -15.62 -0.36 -38.70
CA GLU A 671 -15.28 -1.78 -38.55
C GLU A 671 -14.34 -2.00 -37.35
N LEU A 672 -14.62 -3.00 -36.52
CA LEU A 672 -13.83 -3.37 -35.34
C LEU A 672 -12.58 -4.20 -35.69
N CYS A 673 -12.68 -4.97 -36.78
CA CYS A 673 -11.64 -5.77 -37.44
C CYS A 673 -11.76 -5.59 -38.96
N GLU A 674 -10.75 -6.01 -39.71
CA GLU A 674 -10.75 -5.95 -41.18
C GLU A 674 -11.93 -6.74 -41.78
N GLY A 675 -12.72 -6.10 -42.66
CA GLY A 675 -13.92 -6.70 -43.25
C GLY A 675 -15.09 -6.85 -42.25
N GLY A 676 -15.03 -6.15 -41.13
CA GLY A 676 -15.95 -6.30 -40.00
C GLY A 676 -17.43 -6.08 -40.36
N ALA A 677 -17.74 -5.21 -41.32
CA ALA A 677 -19.11 -4.95 -41.76
C ALA A 677 -19.78 -6.17 -42.43
N LYS A 678 -19.00 -7.14 -42.90
CA LYS A 678 -19.47 -8.39 -43.53
C LYS A 678 -19.32 -9.62 -42.63
N ARG A 679 -18.70 -9.47 -41.45
CA ARG A 679 -18.47 -10.56 -40.50
C ARG A 679 -19.57 -10.56 -39.45
N HIS A 680 -20.46 -11.55 -39.49
CA HIS A 680 -21.51 -11.74 -38.49
C HIS A 680 -20.92 -12.12 -37.12
N VAL A 681 -21.59 -11.67 -36.05
CA VAL A 681 -21.29 -12.07 -34.67
C VAL A 681 -22.03 -13.37 -34.37
N THR A 682 -21.28 -14.44 -34.05
CA THR A 682 -21.80 -15.78 -33.78
C THR A 682 -21.54 -16.20 -32.34
N ARG A 683 -22.15 -17.29 -31.88
CA ARG A 683 -21.95 -17.84 -30.52
C ARG A 683 -20.47 -18.12 -30.18
N GLU A 684 -19.66 -18.50 -31.16
CA GLU A 684 -18.23 -18.78 -31.01
C GLU A 684 -17.41 -17.48 -30.93
N ASN A 685 -17.75 -16.50 -31.76
CA ASN A 685 -16.93 -15.30 -31.96
C ASN A 685 -17.35 -14.09 -31.09
N ARG A 686 -18.52 -14.14 -30.41
CA ARG A 686 -19.02 -13.09 -29.49
C ARG A 686 -17.98 -12.61 -28.46
N SER A 687 -17.13 -13.52 -27.98
CA SER A 687 -16.02 -13.19 -27.05
C SER A 687 -15.03 -12.19 -27.64
N GLU A 688 -14.73 -12.34 -28.93
CA GLU A 688 -13.85 -11.45 -29.68
C GLU A 688 -14.54 -10.12 -29.95
N TYR A 689 -15.81 -10.15 -30.39
CA TYR A 689 -16.62 -8.96 -30.63
C TYR A 689 -16.70 -8.06 -29.40
N VAL A 690 -17.06 -8.60 -28.23
CA VAL A 690 -17.12 -7.84 -26.97
C VAL A 690 -15.77 -7.26 -26.58
N LYS A 691 -14.67 -8.02 -26.77
CA LYS A 691 -13.31 -7.53 -26.51
C LYS A 691 -12.95 -6.36 -27.42
N LEU A 692 -13.24 -6.45 -28.72
CA LEU A 692 -12.95 -5.39 -29.69
C LEU A 692 -13.85 -4.16 -29.49
N TRP A 693 -15.12 -4.35 -29.12
CA TRP A 693 -16.05 -3.26 -28.78
C TRP A 693 -15.54 -2.45 -27.58
N MET A 694 -15.15 -3.14 -26.49
CA MET A 694 -14.59 -2.48 -25.30
C MET A 694 -13.26 -1.78 -25.61
N ASP A 695 -12.36 -2.42 -26.37
CA ASP A 695 -11.10 -1.80 -26.78
C ASP A 695 -11.30 -0.58 -27.70
N PHE A 696 -12.33 -0.57 -28.55
CA PHE A 696 -12.63 0.59 -29.37
C PHE A 696 -12.95 1.82 -28.52
N HIS A 697 -13.95 1.71 -27.64
CA HIS A 697 -14.45 2.84 -26.83
C HIS A 697 -13.41 3.34 -25.82
N MET A 698 -12.63 2.43 -25.23
CA MET A 698 -11.64 2.79 -24.20
C MET A 698 -10.28 3.20 -24.76
N ASN A 699 -9.90 2.72 -25.96
CA ASN A 699 -8.56 2.91 -26.53
C ASN A 699 -8.55 3.42 -27.98
N LYS A 700 -9.15 2.70 -28.95
CA LYS A 700 -8.96 3.02 -30.38
C LYS A 700 -9.58 4.36 -30.77
N ALA A 701 -10.83 4.60 -30.38
CA ALA A 701 -11.60 5.80 -30.75
C ALA A 701 -10.91 7.10 -30.32
N ILE A 702 -10.33 7.08 -29.12
CA ILE A 702 -9.71 8.24 -28.48
C ILE A 702 -8.18 8.29 -28.67
N LYS A 703 -7.60 7.38 -29.49
CA LYS A 703 -6.14 7.15 -29.52
C LYS A 703 -5.32 8.41 -29.83
N LYS A 704 -5.76 9.22 -30.81
CA LYS A 704 -5.02 10.44 -31.23
C LYS A 704 -5.16 11.57 -30.22
N SER A 705 -6.39 11.91 -29.82
CA SER A 705 -6.65 12.94 -28.80
C SER A 705 -6.00 12.61 -27.46
N PHE A 706 -6.10 11.36 -27.01
CA PHE A 706 -5.46 10.89 -25.78
C PHE A 706 -3.92 10.93 -25.86
N ALA A 707 -3.32 10.60 -27.01
CA ALA A 707 -1.86 10.67 -27.17
C ALA A 707 -1.33 12.11 -27.10
N VAL A 708 -2.04 13.07 -27.70
CA VAL A 708 -1.69 14.49 -27.64
C VAL A 708 -1.84 15.05 -26.22
N PHE A 709 -2.94 14.71 -25.54
CA PHE A 709 -3.15 15.00 -24.12
C PHE A 709 -2.03 14.42 -23.23
N LEU A 710 -1.69 13.14 -23.41
CA LEU A 710 -0.66 12.46 -22.63
C LEU A 710 0.74 13.07 -22.85
N ASN A 711 1.02 13.57 -24.05
CA ASN A 711 2.25 14.32 -24.34
C ASN A 711 2.32 15.63 -23.53
N GLY A 712 1.22 16.39 -23.50
CA GLY A 712 1.10 17.58 -22.65
C GLY A 712 1.30 17.27 -21.17
N PHE A 713 0.66 16.21 -20.67
CA PHE A 713 0.81 15.77 -19.27
C PHE A 713 2.26 15.40 -18.92
N ARG A 714 2.89 14.56 -19.75
CA ARG A 714 4.28 14.11 -19.52
C ARG A 714 5.29 15.25 -19.52
N ARG A 715 5.07 16.29 -20.32
CA ARG A 715 5.95 17.47 -20.39
C ARG A 715 6.20 18.12 -19.02
N VAL A 716 5.20 18.07 -18.13
CA VAL A 716 5.32 18.54 -16.74
C VAL A 716 5.67 17.39 -15.80
N VAL A 717 4.96 16.26 -15.88
CA VAL A 717 4.92 15.24 -14.82
C VAL A 717 6.06 14.21 -14.87
N GLU A 718 6.85 14.17 -15.95
CA GLU A 718 8.01 13.28 -16.09
C GLU A 718 9.07 13.57 -14.99
N SER A 719 8.98 12.78 -13.92
CA SER A 719 9.70 12.89 -12.64
C SER A 719 9.80 11.50 -12.00
N ASP A 720 10.77 11.28 -11.13
CA ASP A 720 10.97 9.96 -10.50
C ASP A 720 9.98 9.76 -9.34
N ALA A 721 9.60 10.83 -8.64
CA ALA A 721 8.62 10.81 -7.56
C ALA A 721 7.20 10.41 -8.02
N PHE A 722 6.79 10.79 -9.24
CA PHE A 722 5.47 10.43 -9.77
C PHE A 722 5.25 8.91 -9.88
N LYS A 723 6.33 8.14 -10.12
CA LYS A 723 6.28 6.66 -10.19
C LYS A 723 5.88 5.97 -8.88
N LEU A 724 5.80 6.70 -7.76
CA LEU A 724 5.40 6.17 -6.45
C LEU A 724 3.88 6.11 -6.25
N PHE A 725 3.11 6.79 -7.12
CA PHE A 725 1.66 6.93 -7.02
C PHE A 725 0.94 5.86 -7.84
N THR A 726 -0.15 5.33 -7.28
CA THR A 726 -1.11 4.46 -7.98
C THR A 726 -2.16 5.27 -8.74
N SER A 727 -2.93 4.66 -9.64
CA SER A 727 -4.08 5.32 -10.28
C SER A 727 -5.10 5.90 -9.28
N GLU A 728 -5.40 5.19 -8.17
CA GLU A 728 -6.32 5.67 -7.12
C GLU A 728 -5.76 6.89 -6.37
N GLU A 729 -4.45 6.90 -6.11
CA GLU A 729 -3.77 8.02 -5.44
C GLU A 729 -3.61 9.23 -6.36
N LEU A 730 -3.43 9.01 -7.67
CA LEU A 730 -3.38 10.06 -8.67
C LEU A 730 -4.74 10.75 -8.84
N GLU A 731 -5.84 9.98 -8.81
CA GLU A 731 -7.18 10.54 -8.72
C GLU A 731 -7.28 11.45 -7.49
N GLN A 732 -6.97 10.94 -6.30
CA GLN A 732 -7.05 11.73 -5.06
C GLN A 732 -6.17 12.99 -5.09
N LEU A 733 -4.98 12.91 -5.69
CA LEU A 733 -4.06 14.04 -5.84
C LEU A 733 -4.62 15.15 -6.74
N LEU A 734 -5.27 14.78 -7.85
CA LEU A 734 -5.88 15.72 -8.79
C LEU A 734 -7.25 16.22 -8.33
N CYS A 735 -8.05 15.35 -7.72
CA CYS A 735 -9.48 15.56 -7.50
C CYS A 735 -9.87 15.81 -6.04
N GLY A 736 -8.91 15.71 -5.10
CA GLY A 736 -9.19 15.70 -3.67
C GLY A 736 -9.75 14.36 -3.18
N SER A 737 -10.06 14.29 -1.88
CA SER A 737 -10.72 13.13 -1.29
C SER A 737 -12.22 13.11 -1.64
N HIS A 738 -12.72 11.92 -1.97
CA HIS A 738 -14.13 11.59 -2.10
C HIS A 738 -14.85 11.38 -0.76
N ASP A 739 -14.19 11.66 0.37
CA ASP A 739 -14.80 11.61 1.70
C ASP A 739 -16.05 12.50 1.74
N LYS A 740 -17.18 11.89 2.12
CA LYS A 740 -18.49 12.56 2.06
C LYS A 740 -18.66 13.55 3.21
N ASP A 741 -18.24 13.19 4.43
CA ASP A 741 -18.33 14.05 5.61
C ASP A 741 -16.98 14.70 5.95
N ILE A 742 -17.04 15.89 6.53
CA ILE A 742 -15.89 16.65 7.00
C ILE A 742 -15.73 16.40 8.50
N ASP A 743 -14.58 15.88 8.91
CA ASP A 743 -14.21 15.79 10.32
C ASP A 743 -13.88 17.19 10.86
N VAL A 744 -14.90 17.82 11.44
CA VAL A 744 -14.85 19.17 12.02
C VAL A 744 -13.86 19.23 13.19
N ASN A 745 -13.64 18.14 13.93
CA ASN A 745 -12.69 18.11 15.04
C ASN A 745 -11.24 18.14 14.54
N VAL A 746 -10.96 17.42 13.44
CA VAL A 746 -9.66 17.47 12.75
C VAL A 746 -9.42 18.83 12.10
N LEU A 747 -10.44 19.49 11.54
CA LEU A 747 -10.30 20.86 11.03
C LEU A 747 -10.03 21.86 12.17
N LYS A 748 -10.74 21.72 13.29
CA LYS A 748 -10.62 22.56 14.48
C LYS A 748 -9.25 22.48 15.15
N SER A 749 -8.58 21.32 15.11
CA SER A 749 -7.25 21.15 15.72
C SER A 749 -6.11 21.81 14.93
N VAL A 750 -6.32 22.08 13.63
CA VAL A 750 -5.32 22.75 12.75
C VAL A 750 -5.68 24.20 12.43
N ALA A 751 -6.88 24.64 12.81
CA ALA A 751 -7.37 25.99 12.55
C ALA A 751 -6.57 27.06 13.31
N LYS A 752 -6.35 28.20 12.64
CA LYS A 752 -5.65 29.36 13.19
C LYS A 752 -6.62 30.49 13.52
N TYR A 753 -6.34 31.24 14.57
CA TYR A 753 -7.16 32.37 15.01
C TYR A 753 -6.42 33.68 14.77
N GLY A 754 -7.12 34.67 14.21
CA GLY A 754 -6.61 36.02 13.97
C GLY A 754 -6.46 36.82 15.28
N ALA A 755 -5.81 37.98 15.17
CA ALA A 755 -5.59 38.85 16.33
C ALA A 755 -6.91 39.22 17.03
N GLY A 756 -6.94 39.13 18.36
CA GLY A 756 -8.11 39.47 19.18
C GLY A 756 -9.14 38.34 19.37
N ILE A 757 -8.91 37.13 18.84
CA ILE A 757 -9.71 35.93 19.16
C ILE A 757 -8.84 34.69 19.36
N THR A 758 -9.37 33.71 20.09
CA THR A 758 -8.74 32.43 20.43
C THR A 758 -9.74 31.28 20.31
N SER A 759 -9.29 30.03 20.45
CA SER A 759 -10.13 28.82 20.49
C SER A 759 -11.24 28.85 21.55
N GLU A 760 -11.04 29.58 22.65
CA GLU A 760 -11.94 29.67 23.80
C GLU A 760 -12.97 30.82 23.65
N SER A 761 -12.75 31.71 22.68
CA SER A 761 -13.60 32.88 22.45
C SER A 761 -15.04 32.46 22.13
N ARG A 762 -16.02 33.18 22.71
CA ARG A 762 -17.46 32.85 22.61
C ARG A 762 -17.90 32.60 21.17
N ILE A 763 -17.60 33.54 20.27
CA ILE A 763 -17.98 33.47 18.85
C ILE A 763 -17.30 32.31 18.11
N VAL A 764 -16.07 31.93 18.51
CA VAL A 764 -15.32 30.81 17.93
C VAL A 764 -15.90 29.47 18.38
N ARG A 765 -16.27 29.33 19.67
CA ARG A 765 -16.98 28.14 20.16
C ARG A 765 -18.31 27.97 19.44
N TRP A 766 -19.14 29.03 19.41
CA TRP A 766 -20.40 29.03 18.67
C TRP A 766 -20.25 28.69 17.18
N PHE A 767 -19.17 29.12 16.53
CA PHE A 767 -18.87 28.72 15.15
C PHE A 767 -18.64 27.21 15.04
N TRP A 768 -17.75 26.64 15.85
CA TRP A 768 -17.44 25.21 15.81
C TRP A 768 -18.63 24.34 16.18
N ASP A 769 -19.41 24.73 17.19
CA ASP A 769 -20.62 24.02 17.59
C ASP A 769 -21.65 24.05 16.44
N THR A 770 -21.86 25.23 15.84
CA THR A 770 -22.76 25.39 14.67
C THR A 770 -22.33 24.56 13.46
N PHE A 771 -21.02 24.45 13.21
CA PHE A 771 -20.45 23.68 12.10
C PHE A 771 -20.49 22.16 12.36
N GLN A 772 -20.35 21.73 13.62
CA GLN A 772 -20.60 20.35 14.02
C GLN A 772 -22.07 19.96 13.78
N ASP A 773 -22.99 20.88 14.05
CA ASP A 773 -24.46 20.76 13.86
C ASP A 773 -24.96 21.04 12.43
N PHE A 774 -24.07 21.12 11.44
CA PHE A 774 -24.43 21.27 10.02
C PHE A 774 -24.61 19.90 9.34
N SER A 775 -25.58 19.83 8.43
CA SER A 775 -25.72 18.66 7.53
C SER A 775 -24.46 18.50 6.67
N VAL A 776 -24.26 17.32 6.09
CA VAL A 776 -23.10 17.05 5.23
C VAL A 776 -23.01 18.06 4.07
N GLU A 777 -24.14 18.42 3.47
CA GLU A 777 -24.23 19.43 2.40
C GLU A 777 -23.87 20.83 2.92
N GLN A 778 -24.36 21.21 4.11
CA GLN A 778 -24.05 22.49 4.75
C GLN A 778 -22.57 22.60 5.14
N LYS A 779 -21.96 21.51 5.62
CA LYS A 779 -20.52 21.45 5.91
C LYS A 779 -19.69 21.66 4.64
N ARG A 780 -20.06 21.00 3.53
CA ARG A 780 -19.39 21.18 2.23
C ARG A 780 -19.56 22.60 1.69
N LYS A 781 -20.77 23.16 1.73
CA LYS A 781 -21.02 24.57 1.36
C LYS A 781 -20.22 25.56 2.19
N LEU A 782 -20.04 25.33 3.49
CA LEU A 782 -19.17 26.17 4.32
C LEU A 782 -17.70 26.06 3.90
N LEU A 783 -17.22 24.84 3.59
CA LEU A 783 -15.86 24.63 3.11
C LEU A 783 -15.63 25.28 1.74
N GLU A 784 -16.60 25.17 0.84
CA GLU A 784 -16.61 25.83 -0.48
C GLU A 784 -16.57 27.34 -0.32
N PHE A 785 -17.46 27.91 0.50
CA PHE A 785 -17.51 29.34 0.81
C PHE A 785 -16.18 29.87 1.35
N VAL A 786 -15.47 29.14 2.22
CA VAL A 786 -14.21 29.60 2.83
C VAL A 786 -12.98 29.30 1.96
N THR A 787 -12.97 28.25 1.13
CA THR A 787 -11.76 27.77 0.43
C THR A 787 -11.81 27.85 -1.10
N ALA A 788 -12.97 28.23 -1.66
CA ALA A 788 -13.35 28.14 -3.07
C ALA A 788 -13.36 26.70 -3.65
N SER A 789 -13.49 25.67 -2.79
CA SER A 789 -13.69 24.28 -3.21
C SER A 789 -14.49 23.51 -2.17
N ASP A 790 -15.47 22.72 -2.60
CA ASP A 790 -16.21 21.79 -1.74
C ASP A 790 -15.42 20.51 -1.43
N ARG A 791 -14.27 20.31 -2.11
CA ARG A 791 -13.45 19.09 -2.04
C ARG A 791 -12.30 19.25 -1.04
N ILE A 792 -12.04 18.18 -0.30
CA ILE A 792 -10.96 18.09 0.69
C ILE A 792 -9.65 17.75 -0.04
N PRO A 793 -8.48 18.34 0.27
CA PRO A 793 -7.20 17.92 -0.31
C PRO A 793 -6.89 16.42 -0.12
N ALA A 794 -6.07 15.85 -0.99
CA ALA A 794 -5.66 14.44 -0.95
C ALA A 794 -5.06 14.00 0.40
N THR A 795 -4.42 14.93 1.11
CA THR A 795 -3.82 14.77 2.44
C THR A 795 -4.81 14.87 3.60
N GLY A 796 -6.10 15.10 3.31
CA GLY A 796 -7.16 15.22 4.29
C GLY A 796 -7.34 16.62 4.89
N VAL A 797 -8.40 16.75 5.69
CA VAL A 797 -8.89 18.02 6.28
C VAL A 797 -7.82 18.72 7.14
N SER A 798 -6.93 17.97 7.79
CA SER A 798 -5.84 18.47 8.65
C SER A 798 -4.79 19.32 7.92
N THR A 799 -4.77 19.32 6.59
CA THR A 799 -3.82 20.13 5.80
C THR A 799 -4.40 21.45 5.30
N ILE A 800 -5.69 21.68 5.51
CA ILE A 800 -6.34 22.94 5.13
C ILE A 800 -5.92 24.02 6.15
N PRO A 801 -5.23 25.10 5.74
CA PRO A 801 -4.84 26.18 6.64
C PRO A 801 -6.02 27.10 6.96
N PHE A 802 -7.07 26.55 7.56
CA PHE A 802 -8.31 27.25 7.88
C PHE A 802 -8.05 28.32 8.93
N LYS A 803 -8.45 29.57 8.66
CA LYS A 803 -8.25 30.70 9.57
C LYS A 803 -9.57 31.36 9.90
N ILE A 804 -9.76 31.73 11.17
CA ILE A 804 -10.90 32.52 11.62
C ILE A 804 -10.38 33.85 12.15
N SER A 805 -10.96 34.97 11.70
CA SER A 805 -10.61 36.33 12.13
C SER A 805 -11.85 37.11 12.55
N LYS A 806 -11.68 38.10 13.42
CA LYS A 806 -12.75 38.96 13.93
C LYS A 806 -12.75 40.31 13.20
N LEU A 807 -13.90 40.71 12.63
CA LEU A 807 -14.08 41.98 11.93
C LEU A 807 -14.42 43.16 12.84
N GLY A 808 -15.07 42.89 13.98
CA GLY A 808 -15.57 43.94 14.88
C GLY A 808 -16.53 43.39 15.94
N GLY A 809 -17.34 44.27 16.53
CA GLY A 809 -18.43 43.91 17.43
C GLY A 809 -19.61 43.25 16.72
N ASP A 810 -20.78 43.25 17.36
CA ASP A 810 -22.04 42.79 16.75
C ASP A 810 -22.39 43.63 15.50
N SER A 811 -23.05 42.98 14.53
CA SER A 811 -23.41 43.60 13.25
C SER A 811 -24.55 42.85 12.57
N GLU A 812 -25.30 43.56 11.72
CA GLU A 812 -26.22 42.91 10.76
C GLU A 812 -25.54 42.55 9.42
N LYS A 813 -24.25 42.87 9.23
CA LYS A 813 -23.50 42.47 8.04
C LYS A 813 -23.24 40.96 7.99
N LEU A 814 -23.10 40.43 6.78
CA LEU A 814 -22.69 39.04 6.53
C LEU A 814 -21.21 38.83 6.90
N PRO A 815 -20.79 37.61 7.30
CA PRO A 815 -19.38 37.26 7.38
C PRO A 815 -18.72 37.39 6.00
N LEU A 816 -17.43 37.72 6.00
CA LEU A 816 -16.62 37.85 4.79
C LEU A 816 -15.65 36.67 4.69
N VAL A 817 -15.17 36.39 3.48
CA VAL A 817 -14.17 35.35 3.23
C VAL A 817 -13.02 35.88 2.39
N HIS A 818 -11.81 35.40 2.68
CA HIS A 818 -10.65 35.53 1.81
C HIS A 818 -10.22 34.12 1.39
N THR A 819 -10.87 33.60 0.34
CA THR A 819 -10.69 32.24 -0.19
C THR A 819 -9.25 31.93 -0.63
N CYS A 820 -8.51 32.96 -1.03
CA CYS A 820 -7.06 32.91 -1.30
C CYS A 820 -6.24 32.45 -0.10
N PHE A 821 -6.71 32.74 1.13
CA PHE A 821 -6.03 32.45 2.40
C PHE A 821 -6.81 31.45 3.27
N ASN A 822 -7.91 30.87 2.75
CA ASN A 822 -8.84 30.02 3.49
C ASN A 822 -9.32 30.67 4.82
N GLU A 823 -9.57 31.99 4.79
CA GLU A 823 -9.84 32.80 5.97
C GLU A 823 -11.30 33.25 6.03
N LEU A 824 -11.99 32.89 7.12
CA LEU A 824 -13.35 33.31 7.45
C LEU A 824 -13.30 34.48 8.44
N CYS A 825 -13.88 35.61 8.05
CA CYS A 825 -13.91 36.85 8.81
C CYS A 825 -15.32 37.08 9.38
N ILE A 826 -15.48 36.95 10.71
CA ILE A 826 -16.78 37.00 11.40
C ILE A 826 -16.91 38.23 12.31
N TYR A 827 -18.15 38.72 12.46
CA TYR A 827 -18.53 39.70 13.48
C TYR A 827 -18.81 39.00 14.81
N ASP A 828 -18.69 39.71 15.94
CA ASP A 828 -19.00 39.17 17.28
C ASP A 828 -20.51 39.23 17.53
N TYR A 829 -21.25 38.42 16.76
CA TYR A 829 -22.71 38.41 16.81
C TYR A 829 -23.24 38.22 18.24
N ASP A 830 -24.33 38.92 18.57
CA ASP A 830 -24.96 38.87 19.90
C ASP A 830 -25.34 37.45 20.38
N SER A 831 -25.65 36.55 19.43
CA SER A 831 -26.25 35.24 19.68
C SER A 831 -25.81 34.19 18.65
N GLN A 832 -25.76 32.92 19.08
CA GLN A 832 -25.43 31.78 18.21
C GLN A 832 -26.45 31.62 17.06
N SER A 833 -27.73 31.89 17.32
CA SER A 833 -28.79 31.88 16.29
C SER A 833 -28.56 32.92 15.20
N LYS A 834 -28.08 34.13 15.56
CA LYS A 834 -27.69 35.18 14.61
C LYS A 834 -26.48 34.76 13.78
N LEU A 835 -25.43 34.20 14.41
CA LEU A 835 -24.29 33.61 13.71
C LEU A 835 -24.72 32.54 12.70
N ARG A 836 -25.52 31.53 13.13
CA ARG A 836 -26.00 30.45 12.25
C ARG A 836 -26.79 30.99 11.06
N ARG A 837 -27.72 31.92 11.30
CA ARG A 837 -28.52 32.57 10.24
C ARG A 837 -27.64 33.34 9.24
N LYS A 838 -26.68 34.13 9.72
CA LYS A 838 -25.79 34.93 8.85
C LYS A 838 -24.80 34.06 8.07
N LEU A 839 -24.28 32.97 8.65
CA LEU A 839 -23.46 31.98 7.93
C LEU A 839 -24.26 31.27 6.83
N ILE A 840 -25.46 30.77 7.14
CA ILE A 840 -26.32 30.09 6.17
C ILE A 840 -26.73 31.04 5.04
N LEU A 841 -27.01 32.31 5.34
CA LEU A 841 -27.31 33.30 4.30
C LEU A 841 -26.08 33.56 3.42
N ALA A 842 -24.90 33.81 4.01
CA ALA A 842 -23.68 34.10 3.26
C ALA A 842 -23.26 32.96 2.32
N MET A 843 -23.36 31.69 2.73
CA MET A 843 -22.99 30.54 1.90
C MET A 843 -23.98 30.20 0.76
N ASN A 844 -25.20 30.76 0.78
CA ASN A 844 -26.22 30.49 -0.24
C ASN A 844 -26.36 31.64 -1.26
N GLU A 845 -25.96 32.86 -0.89
CA GLU A 845 -26.01 34.05 -1.75
C GLU A 845 -24.65 34.40 -2.41
N SER A 846 -23.66 33.51 -2.30
CA SER A 846 -22.31 33.67 -2.88
C SER A 846 -22.10 32.75 -4.09
N GLU A 847 -21.63 33.30 -5.22
CA GLU A 847 -21.16 32.52 -6.37
C GLU A 847 -19.70 32.86 -6.69
N GLY A 848 -18.77 32.03 -6.19
CA GLY A 848 -17.33 32.20 -6.42
C GLY A 848 -16.76 33.45 -5.75
N TYR A 849 -16.23 34.38 -6.54
CA TYR A 849 -15.61 35.63 -6.06
C TYR A 849 -16.58 36.83 -6.01
N ALA A 850 -17.86 36.62 -6.31
CA ALA A 850 -18.90 37.65 -6.29
C ALA A 850 -20.14 37.21 -5.47
N PHE A 851 -20.92 38.19 -5.03
CA PHE A 851 -22.28 37.97 -4.54
C PHE A 851 -23.26 37.89 -5.71
N ARG A 852 -24.37 37.17 -5.54
CA ARG A 852 -25.49 37.14 -6.48
C ARG A 852 -26.19 38.49 -6.64
#